data_AF-A0A9P5DV04-F1
#
_entry.id   AF-A0A9P5DV04-F1
#
_cell.length_a   1.000
_cell.length_b   1.000
_cell.length_c   1.000
_cell.angle_alpha   90.00
_cell.angle_beta   90.00
_cell.angle_gamma   90.00
#
_symmetry.space_group_name_H-M   'P 1'
#
loop_
_entity.id
_entity.type
_entity.pdbx_description
1 polymer ?
#
loop_
_entity_poly.entity_id
_entity_poly.type
_entity_poly.pdbx_seq_one_letter_code
_entity_poly.pdbx_strand_id
1 'polypeptide(L)'
;MTPKRKRTGAHPPSPEPEMPDGPRRSSRRIKTNTAGDTDPMKAKDPKKPKAVWDTGEGVEEAMRELSEMEQKLQTAVRTQRLAVESSDLHVKNEPPDEPDIRPKMYSPNKDTVTARGNLNGNEKVGNSVPLDEYDAEFAAGDVADAKGEDDGMDRGANRPPPVNSEILPLPWKGRLGYACLNTYLRNSTPAVFSSRTCRMASIIEHRHPLANPDEPEHPTKNRPDKNKPADHERRLKYVQELGLANARDIVKMIRWNVKYGIRFMRLSSEMFPFASHPEHGYKLAPFASEVLAEAGKVAGELNHRLTTHPGQFTQIGSPRKEVVAAAIRDLEYHDEMLTLLRLPEQLDRDAVMILHMGGTYGDKQATVDRFKENYAKLSDSIKRRLVLENDDVAWSVHDLLPVCEELNIPLVLDYHHHNIIFDPSIREGSKDIMDLYDRIKATWTKKGITQKMHYSEQTSSAVTPRDRRKHSARVRTLPPCAPDMDLMIEAKDKEQAVFELMRAFKLPGWDTFNNIVPYERPDESRKAIKKKAKKGKKANGVNREVEDDIEVPEKIVSEEDFGMGGPQSRVYWPEDATFSDAIKIVDLRDRNAGRGIIALQDIPAETTLFTIPRKGIINIETSELPKKIPDAFDLDKPDEDDAPGLDSWSSLILIMVYEYLQDENSKWKPYFDVLPSSFDTPMFWSDSELDLLQASHMRHKIGKADAENMFQKTLLPIIRTNSEIFNVGTKTDAELIEIAHRMGSTIMAYAFDLENDDEEEEEADGWVEDRDGKSMMGMVPMADILNADAEFNAHVNHEEDSLTVTSLRPIKAGEEILNYYGPHPNSELLRRYGYVTEKHSRYDVVEIPWEIVESALTSNFGISSQILEQIRGALEEDEEFEDTFVLERETGEVNSDGTFAEPARFESMPEDLQEQLKTFLKGIKKAQPDTIPDKRKRDEIHQAVLAKTLETLLARYPTSIAEDENLLKQDLSQRARMAVVVRLGEKKLLHEAIASFSEDVEMTMEDESGPAKRTKRG
;
A
#
# COMPACT_ATOMS: atom_id res chain seq x y z
N MET A 1 -85.40 -33.90 13.71
CA MET A 1 -84.18 -34.03 14.53
C MET A 1 -82.96 -33.69 13.68
N THR A 2 -82.00 -32.97 14.29
CA THR A 2 -80.54 -32.85 14.02
C THR A 2 -79.92 -32.73 12.58
N PRO A 3 -78.87 -31.88 12.37
CA PRO A 3 -78.35 -31.41 11.05
C PRO A 3 -76.94 -32.00 10.75
N LYS A 4 -75.88 -31.43 10.11
CA LYS A 4 -75.34 -30.05 9.87
C LYS A 4 -74.07 -30.17 8.93
N ARG A 5 -73.55 -29.22 8.13
CA ARG A 5 -74.07 -28.08 7.29
C ARG A 5 -72.88 -27.43 6.49
N LYS A 6 -73.00 -27.14 5.17
CA LYS A 6 -72.04 -26.38 4.28
C LYS A 6 -70.78 -27.16 3.80
N ARG A 7 -70.06 -26.80 2.71
CA ARG A 7 -69.80 -25.47 2.05
C ARG A 7 -69.64 -25.58 0.50
N THR A 8 -69.73 -24.45 -0.21
CA THR A 8 -69.52 -24.25 -1.67
C THR A 8 -68.11 -23.72 -1.98
N GLY A 9 -67.54 -23.72 -3.20
CA GLY A 9 -67.98 -24.20 -4.53
C GLY A 9 -66.90 -23.86 -5.60
N ALA A 10 -66.99 -24.35 -6.85
CA ALA A 10 -65.94 -24.19 -7.89
C ALA A 10 -66.48 -24.26 -9.35
N HIS A 11 -65.77 -23.67 -10.33
CA HIS A 11 -65.66 -24.05 -11.77
C HIS A 11 -64.70 -23.08 -12.54
N PRO A 12 -64.18 -23.40 -13.77
CA PRO A 12 -62.71 -23.42 -13.96
C PRO A 12 -62.24 -22.74 -15.31
N PRO A 13 -61.30 -23.22 -16.18
CA PRO A 13 -60.43 -22.32 -16.97
C PRO A 13 -60.57 -22.42 -18.52
N SER A 14 -59.76 -21.66 -19.28
CA SER A 14 -59.54 -21.79 -20.75
C SER A 14 -58.17 -21.19 -21.21
N PRO A 15 -57.66 -21.47 -22.43
CA PRO A 15 -56.23 -21.33 -22.79
C PRO A 15 -55.86 -20.30 -23.89
N GLU A 16 -54.68 -20.50 -24.52
CA GLU A 16 -53.89 -19.68 -25.48
C GLU A 16 -54.55 -19.26 -26.82
N PRO A 17 -53.93 -18.31 -27.56
CA PRO A 17 -53.60 -18.56 -28.97
C PRO A 17 -52.27 -17.92 -29.50
N GLU A 18 -52.02 -18.07 -30.81
CA GLU A 18 -50.75 -17.89 -31.55
C GLU A 18 -50.53 -16.49 -32.23
N MET A 19 -49.39 -16.36 -32.94
CA MET A 19 -48.99 -15.33 -33.95
C MET A 19 -49.80 -15.48 -35.29
N PRO A 20 -49.65 -14.69 -36.41
CA PRO A 20 -48.54 -13.81 -36.86
C PRO A 20 -48.89 -12.53 -37.75
N ASP A 21 -47.84 -11.90 -38.32
CA ASP A 21 -47.69 -11.18 -39.62
C ASP A 21 -48.71 -10.16 -40.21
N GLY A 22 -48.20 -9.09 -40.87
CA GLY A 22 -48.91 -8.41 -41.99
C GLY A 22 -48.63 -6.89 -42.26
N PRO A 23 -48.34 -6.42 -43.51
CA PRO A 23 -47.87 -5.01 -43.75
C PRO A 23 -48.49 -4.18 -44.91
N ARG A 24 -48.27 -2.82 -44.90
CA ARG A 24 -47.97 -1.85 -46.04
C ARG A 24 -48.85 -0.57 -46.27
N ARG A 25 -48.17 0.59 -46.44
CA ARG A 25 -48.41 1.77 -47.34
C ARG A 25 -49.66 2.68 -47.14
N SER A 26 -49.81 3.93 -47.67
CA SER A 26 -48.97 5.10 -48.12
C SER A 26 -49.91 6.21 -48.75
N SER A 27 -49.64 7.47 -49.20
CA SER A 27 -48.49 8.41 -49.39
C SER A 27 -48.98 9.85 -49.81
N ARG A 28 -48.08 10.86 -49.99
CA ARG A 28 -48.22 12.15 -50.79
C ARG A 28 -49.05 13.32 -50.16
N ARG A 29 -48.95 14.64 -50.54
CA ARG A 29 -48.27 15.41 -51.63
C ARG A 29 -48.16 16.97 -51.38
N ILE A 30 -47.06 17.65 -51.80
CA ILE A 30 -46.93 18.98 -52.53
C ILE A 30 -47.48 20.34 -51.92
N LYS A 31 -47.00 21.60 -52.20
CA LYS A 31 -45.73 22.26 -52.67
C LYS A 31 -45.90 23.82 -52.83
N THR A 32 -44.80 24.59 -53.09
CA THR A 32 -44.67 25.97 -53.70
C THR A 32 -44.92 27.22 -52.81
N ASN A 33 -44.38 28.45 -53.00
CA ASN A 33 -43.32 29.17 -53.81
C ASN A 33 -43.23 30.67 -53.30
N THR A 34 -42.38 31.69 -53.65
CA THR A 34 -41.10 31.95 -54.39
C THR A 34 -40.59 33.41 -54.17
N ALA A 35 -39.26 33.66 -54.24
CA ALA A 35 -38.54 34.94 -54.56
C ALA A 35 -38.68 36.20 -53.63
N GLY A 36 -37.72 37.14 -53.54
CA GLY A 36 -36.30 37.16 -54.02
C GLY A 36 -35.57 38.54 -53.99
N ASP A 37 -34.23 38.50 -53.85
CA ASP A 37 -33.16 39.46 -54.28
C ASP A 37 -32.72 40.71 -53.45
N THR A 38 -31.43 41.07 -53.62
CA THR A 38 -30.62 42.28 -53.26
C THR A 38 -29.96 42.47 -51.86
N ASP A 39 -28.77 43.10 -51.89
CA ASP A 39 -27.70 43.34 -50.85
C ASP A 39 -27.45 44.90 -50.73
N PRO A 40 -26.61 45.55 -49.87
CA PRO A 40 -25.55 45.01 -48.99
C PRO A 40 -25.32 45.61 -47.57
N MET A 41 -24.55 44.85 -46.77
CA MET A 41 -23.60 45.25 -45.68
C MET A 41 -23.92 46.41 -44.69
N LYS A 42 -24.12 46.09 -43.40
CA LYS A 42 -23.12 46.32 -42.30
C LYS A 42 -23.61 45.97 -40.86
N ALA A 43 -22.64 45.52 -40.05
CA ALA A 43 -22.53 45.60 -38.58
C ALA A 43 -23.46 44.78 -37.64
N LYS A 44 -22.77 44.08 -36.72
CA LYS A 44 -23.16 43.27 -35.55
C LYS A 44 -24.45 43.66 -34.78
N ASP A 45 -25.21 42.65 -34.35
CA ASP A 45 -25.26 42.25 -32.92
C ASP A 45 -25.75 40.78 -32.74
N PRO A 46 -25.52 40.11 -31.59
CA PRO A 46 -25.51 38.64 -31.51
C PRO A 46 -26.85 37.96 -31.19
N LYS A 47 -27.00 36.69 -31.60
CA LYS A 47 -28.04 35.78 -31.09
C LYS A 47 -27.50 34.37 -30.82
N LYS A 48 -28.04 33.79 -29.75
CA LYS A 48 -27.81 32.44 -29.20
C LYS A 48 -27.76 31.34 -30.27
N PRO A 49 -26.80 30.40 -30.22
CA PRO A 49 -27.02 29.08 -30.82
C PRO A 49 -28.07 28.31 -30.00
N LYS A 50 -28.86 27.48 -30.68
CA LYS A 50 -29.70 26.44 -30.04
C LYS A 50 -29.39 25.13 -30.75
N ALA A 51 -29.11 24.08 -29.99
CA ALA A 51 -28.59 22.83 -30.55
C ALA A 51 -29.60 22.08 -31.42
N VAL A 52 -29.09 21.55 -32.54
CA VAL A 52 -29.39 20.20 -33.03
C VAL A 52 -28.06 19.64 -33.51
N TRP A 53 -27.64 18.48 -32.98
CA TRP A 53 -26.64 17.61 -33.59
C TRP A 53 -27.41 16.37 -34.05
N ASP A 54 -27.19 15.94 -35.29
CA ASP A 54 -27.94 14.80 -35.84
C ASP A 54 -27.35 13.49 -35.35
N THR A 55 -28.18 12.57 -34.86
CA THR A 55 -27.75 11.41 -34.06
C THR A 55 -27.41 10.19 -34.92
N GLY A 56 -27.04 10.41 -36.18
CA GLY A 56 -26.60 9.37 -37.13
C GLY A 56 -25.10 9.42 -37.41
N GLU A 57 -24.62 10.51 -38.01
CA GLU A 57 -23.27 10.60 -38.58
C GLU A 57 -22.16 10.36 -37.55
N GLY A 58 -22.28 10.93 -36.34
CA GLY A 58 -21.30 10.70 -35.26
C GLY A 58 -21.28 9.27 -34.70
N VAL A 59 -22.34 8.47 -34.93
CA VAL A 59 -22.36 7.04 -34.57
C VAL A 59 -21.73 6.20 -35.68
N GLU A 60 -22.03 6.51 -36.95
CA GLU A 60 -21.37 5.85 -38.09
C GLU A 60 -19.87 6.15 -38.14
N GLU A 61 -19.44 7.38 -37.79
CA GLU A 61 -18.02 7.75 -37.67
C GLU A 61 -17.31 6.96 -36.55
N ALA A 62 -17.86 6.94 -35.34
CA ALA A 62 -17.28 6.17 -34.23
C ALA A 62 -17.25 4.66 -34.52
N MET A 63 -18.27 4.11 -35.20
CA MET A 63 -18.26 2.71 -35.62
C MET A 63 -17.28 2.44 -36.78
N ARG A 64 -17.05 3.41 -37.66
CA ARG A 64 -16.02 3.34 -38.70
C ARG A 64 -14.62 3.33 -38.09
N GLU A 65 -14.31 4.22 -37.15
CA GLU A 65 -13.03 4.27 -36.45
C GLU A 65 -12.76 2.98 -35.66
N LEU A 66 -13.77 2.46 -34.94
CA LEU A 66 -13.67 1.17 -34.25
C LEU A 66 -13.46 0.00 -35.23
N SER A 67 -14.10 0.00 -36.40
CA SER A 67 -13.89 -1.04 -37.41
C SER A 67 -12.53 -0.93 -38.11
N GLU A 68 -12.00 0.27 -38.33
CA GLU A 68 -10.64 0.48 -38.84
C GLU A 68 -9.58 0.05 -37.82
N MET A 69 -9.82 0.28 -36.53
CA MET A 69 -8.97 -0.19 -35.43
C MET A 69 -9.04 -1.72 -35.28
N GLU A 70 -10.25 -2.30 -35.38
CA GLU A 70 -10.44 -3.75 -35.42
C GLU A 70 -9.74 -4.39 -36.62
N GLN A 71 -9.83 -3.82 -37.81
CA GLN A 71 -9.15 -4.34 -39.01
C GLN A 71 -7.63 -4.31 -38.86
N LYS A 72 -7.06 -3.26 -38.24
CA LYS A 72 -5.62 -3.21 -37.91
C LYS A 72 -5.25 -4.33 -36.94
N LEU A 73 -6.01 -4.51 -35.87
CA LEU A 73 -5.78 -5.56 -34.86
C LEU A 73 -5.91 -6.97 -35.45
N GLN A 74 -6.98 -7.23 -36.21
CA GLN A 74 -7.20 -8.49 -36.93
C GLN A 74 -6.09 -8.75 -37.97
N THR A 75 -5.54 -7.71 -38.61
CA THR A 75 -4.42 -7.84 -39.57
C THR A 75 -3.11 -8.18 -38.86
N ALA A 76 -2.82 -7.57 -37.70
CA ALA A 76 -1.67 -7.94 -36.87
C ALA A 76 -1.77 -9.40 -36.39
N VAL A 77 -2.92 -9.78 -35.81
CA VAL A 77 -3.21 -11.16 -35.37
C VAL A 77 -3.16 -12.14 -36.52
N ARG A 78 -3.66 -11.78 -37.72
CA ARG A 78 -3.58 -12.63 -38.92
C ARG A 78 -2.15 -12.77 -39.44
N THR A 79 -1.31 -11.76 -39.30
CA THR A 79 0.11 -11.81 -39.68
C THR A 79 0.89 -12.73 -38.73
N GLN A 80 0.68 -12.59 -37.42
CA GLN A 80 1.22 -13.53 -36.42
C GLN A 80 0.69 -14.96 -36.64
N ARG A 81 -0.61 -15.12 -36.89
CA ARG A 81 -1.23 -16.43 -37.14
C ARG A 81 -0.71 -17.09 -38.41
N LEU A 82 -0.49 -16.36 -39.50
CA LEU A 82 0.11 -16.91 -40.72
C LEU A 82 1.57 -17.31 -40.49
N ALA A 83 2.33 -16.58 -39.67
CA ALA A 83 3.67 -16.99 -39.27
C ALA A 83 3.65 -18.31 -38.47
N VAL A 84 2.61 -18.55 -37.64
CA VAL A 84 2.40 -19.83 -36.92
C VAL A 84 1.90 -20.94 -37.84
N GLU A 85 0.88 -20.69 -38.67
CA GLU A 85 0.30 -21.69 -39.60
C GLU A 85 1.28 -22.10 -40.71
N SER A 86 2.31 -21.29 -40.99
CA SER A 86 3.43 -21.68 -41.87
C SER A 86 4.42 -22.68 -41.25
N SER A 87 4.26 -23.03 -39.96
CA SER A 87 5.06 -24.06 -39.28
C SER A 87 4.36 -25.42 -39.27
N ASP A 88 4.45 -26.13 -40.40
CA ASP A 88 3.97 -27.50 -40.59
C ASP A 88 4.53 -28.47 -39.53
N LEU A 89 3.65 -29.17 -38.81
CA LEU A 89 3.90 -30.54 -38.33
C LEU A 89 2.62 -31.27 -37.88
N HIS A 90 2.31 -32.39 -38.55
CA HIS A 90 1.23 -33.31 -38.19
C HIS A 90 1.62 -34.19 -36.99
N VAL A 91 0.64 -34.58 -36.16
CA VAL A 91 0.81 -35.55 -35.07
C VAL A 91 -0.15 -36.74 -35.30
N LYS A 92 0.30 -37.96 -34.93
CA LYS A 92 -0.53 -39.18 -34.90
C LYS A 92 -0.81 -39.57 -33.44
N ASN A 93 -1.99 -40.15 -33.20
CA ASN A 93 -2.43 -40.63 -31.89
C ASN A 93 -2.07 -42.10 -31.67
N GLU A 94 -1.85 -42.50 -30.40
CA GLU A 94 -2.32 -43.76 -29.81
C GLU A 94 -2.35 -43.63 -28.25
N PRO A 95 -3.09 -44.48 -27.50
CA PRO A 95 -3.56 -44.20 -26.13
C PRO A 95 -2.73 -44.85 -24.98
N PRO A 96 -3.02 -44.54 -23.69
CA PRO A 96 -2.29 -45.01 -22.52
C PRO A 96 -2.95 -46.19 -21.76
N ASP A 97 -2.20 -46.79 -20.82
CA ASP A 97 -2.64 -47.78 -19.81
C ASP A 97 -2.20 -47.33 -18.39
N GLU A 98 -2.84 -47.89 -17.35
CA GLU A 98 -2.70 -47.55 -15.91
C GLU A 98 -2.31 -48.83 -15.08
N PRO A 99 -1.88 -48.76 -13.80
CA PRO A 99 -2.87 -48.88 -12.71
C PRO A 99 -2.54 -48.25 -11.30
N ASP A 100 -3.57 -48.27 -10.45
CA ASP A 100 -3.72 -47.87 -9.02
C ASP A 100 -2.86 -48.62 -7.96
N ILE A 101 -2.79 -48.06 -6.72
CA ILE A 101 -2.90 -48.76 -5.41
C ILE A 101 -2.89 -47.78 -4.20
N ARG A 102 -3.80 -47.98 -3.22
CA ARG A 102 -3.79 -47.46 -1.81
C ARG A 102 -3.89 -48.67 -0.82
N PRO A 103 -4.17 -48.59 0.50
CA PRO A 103 -4.10 -47.50 1.53
C PRO A 103 -3.45 -47.95 2.88
N LYS A 104 -3.49 -47.12 3.96
CA LYS A 104 -4.09 -47.45 5.30
C LYS A 104 -3.91 -46.38 6.40
N MET A 105 -4.79 -46.44 7.41
CA MET A 105 -4.75 -45.71 8.69
C MET A 105 -4.78 -46.69 9.87
N TYR A 106 -4.49 -46.23 11.10
CA TYR A 106 -4.91 -46.88 12.35
C TYR A 106 -5.20 -45.84 13.46
N SER A 107 -5.89 -46.26 14.54
CA SER A 107 -6.46 -45.38 15.58
C SER A 107 -5.91 -45.66 17.00
N PRO A 108 -6.07 -44.71 17.96
CA PRO A 108 -5.37 -44.72 19.25
C PRO A 108 -6.10 -45.52 20.36
N ASN A 109 -5.46 -45.58 21.54
CA ASN A 109 -6.01 -46.19 22.76
C ASN A 109 -5.91 -45.24 23.97
N LYS A 110 -6.70 -45.47 25.03
CA LYS A 110 -6.80 -44.62 26.24
C LYS A 110 -6.11 -45.22 27.45
N ASP A 111 -5.76 -44.38 28.43
CA ASP A 111 -5.85 -44.75 29.86
C ASP A 111 -6.18 -43.54 30.77
N THR A 112 -6.30 -43.72 32.10
CA THR A 112 -7.26 -42.92 32.92
C THR A 112 -6.86 -42.46 34.34
N VAL A 113 -7.39 -41.27 34.72
CA VAL A 113 -7.95 -40.87 36.05
C VAL A 113 -7.04 -40.63 37.28
N THR A 114 -7.11 -39.41 37.86
CA THR A 114 -7.49 -39.12 39.28
C THR A 114 -7.68 -37.60 39.53
N ALA A 115 -8.24 -37.17 40.68
CA ALA A 115 -8.64 -35.76 40.94
C ALA A 115 -8.68 -35.37 42.45
N ARG A 116 -8.57 -34.04 42.75
CA ARG A 116 -8.94 -33.25 43.98
C ARG A 116 -8.39 -31.81 43.83
N GLY A 117 -8.96 -30.71 44.36
CA GLY A 117 -10.27 -30.45 44.98
C GLY A 117 -10.39 -29.06 45.66
N ASN A 118 -11.56 -28.41 45.56
CA ASN A 118 -12.16 -27.23 46.26
C ASN A 118 -11.32 -26.19 47.07
N LEU A 119 -11.68 -24.88 46.98
CA LEU A 119 -12.50 -24.15 48.00
C LEU A 119 -12.84 -22.64 47.71
N ASN A 120 -14.15 -22.33 47.65
CA ASN A 120 -14.99 -21.12 47.99
C ASN A 120 -14.45 -19.66 48.17
N GLY A 121 -15.25 -18.62 47.84
CA GLY A 121 -14.89 -17.18 48.11
C GLY A 121 -15.91 -15.98 48.13
N ASN A 122 -17.21 -16.08 47.81
CA ASN A 122 -18.32 -15.08 48.03
C ASN A 122 -18.20 -13.53 47.77
N GLU A 123 -18.84 -13.04 46.69
CA GLU A 123 -20.13 -12.26 46.62
C GLU A 123 -20.36 -10.81 47.21
N LYS A 124 -21.06 -9.95 46.39
CA LYS A 124 -21.90 -8.72 46.63
C LYS A 124 -21.28 -7.32 46.35
N VAL A 125 -21.89 -6.26 45.75
CA VAL A 125 -23.20 -5.85 45.11
C VAL A 125 -23.81 -4.57 45.74
N GLY A 126 -24.11 -3.49 44.97
CA GLY A 126 -24.91 -2.33 45.48
C GLY A 126 -25.06 -0.98 44.71
N ASN A 127 -25.83 -0.93 43.62
CA ASN A 127 -26.78 0.14 43.15
C ASN A 127 -26.51 1.69 43.11
N SER A 128 -26.59 2.27 41.88
CA SER A 128 -27.57 3.27 41.34
C SER A 128 -27.49 4.83 41.51
N VAL A 129 -27.28 5.55 40.37
CA VAL A 129 -27.97 6.73 39.68
C VAL A 129 -28.71 7.82 40.54
N PRO A 130 -28.85 9.14 40.17
CA PRO A 130 -28.96 9.69 38.79
C PRO A 130 -28.56 11.17 38.38
N LEU A 131 -28.23 11.32 37.07
CA LEU A 131 -28.62 12.34 36.04
C LEU A 131 -28.33 13.89 36.07
N ASP A 132 -28.32 14.44 34.83
CA ASP A 132 -28.43 15.83 34.31
C ASP A 132 -27.25 16.82 34.51
N GLU A 133 -26.84 17.71 33.57
CA GLU A 133 -27.21 17.95 32.14
C GLU A 133 -26.04 18.66 31.35
N TYR A 134 -26.15 18.68 30.01
CA TYR A 134 -25.32 19.28 28.91
C TYR A 134 -24.20 20.32 29.17
N ASP A 135 -23.07 20.18 28.44
CA ASP A 135 -22.83 20.93 27.18
C ASP A 135 -21.81 20.18 26.27
N ALA A 136 -21.61 20.60 25.01
CA ALA A 136 -21.00 19.75 23.96
C ALA A 136 -19.75 20.30 23.23
N GLU A 137 -18.75 19.43 23.00
CA GLU A 137 -17.81 19.47 21.86
C GLU A 137 -17.07 18.11 21.71
N PHE A 138 -16.30 17.94 20.62
CA PHE A 138 -15.59 16.73 20.14
C PHE A 138 -16.42 15.64 19.41
N ALA A 139 -15.93 15.27 18.22
CA ALA A 139 -16.54 14.30 17.30
C ALA A 139 -15.50 13.58 16.39
N ALA A 140 -14.26 13.47 16.86
CA ALA A 140 -13.18 12.63 16.31
C ALA A 140 -12.48 11.97 17.51
N GLY A 141 -12.00 10.73 17.34
CA GLY A 141 -11.76 9.79 18.44
C GLY A 141 -13.04 9.06 18.83
N ASP A 142 -13.03 7.73 18.70
CA ASP A 142 -13.92 6.71 19.32
C ASP A 142 -13.84 5.41 18.50
N VAL A 143 -12.66 4.78 18.50
CA VAL A 143 -12.53 3.32 18.24
C VAL A 143 -11.98 2.73 19.54
N ALA A 144 -12.85 2.68 20.57
CA ALA A 144 -12.45 2.24 21.89
C ALA A 144 -12.16 0.73 21.89
N ASP A 145 -10.88 0.38 22.01
CA ASP A 145 -10.45 -1.01 22.11
C ASP A 145 -10.94 -1.66 23.41
N ALA A 146 -11.24 -2.96 23.31
CA ALA A 146 -11.85 -3.71 24.40
C ALA A 146 -10.78 -4.14 25.42
N LYS A 147 -10.44 -3.23 26.37
CA LYS A 147 -9.41 -3.48 27.41
C LYS A 147 -9.58 -4.87 28.05
N GLY A 148 -8.62 -5.75 27.77
CA GLY A 148 -8.66 -7.17 28.06
C GLY A 148 -7.26 -7.77 28.13
N GLU A 149 -6.59 -7.49 29.26
CA GLU A 149 -5.35 -8.07 29.81
C GLU A 149 -4.25 -8.43 28.81
N ASP A 150 -3.25 -7.53 28.73
CA ASP A 150 -1.85 -7.73 28.30
C ASP A 150 -1.45 -9.15 27.86
N ASP A 151 -1.45 -9.38 26.54
CA ASP A 151 -0.62 -10.38 25.85
C ASP A 151 -0.78 -10.18 24.33
N GLY A 152 0.04 -9.31 23.73
CA GLY A 152 -0.14 -8.84 22.34
C GLY A 152 0.43 -9.79 21.27
N MET A 153 1.70 -10.20 21.44
CA MET A 153 2.42 -11.06 20.48
C MET A 153 1.82 -12.48 20.41
N ASP A 154 1.44 -13.05 21.55
CA ASP A 154 1.23 -14.48 21.70
C ASP A 154 -0.12 -15.00 21.13
N ARG A 155 -1.14 -14.12 21.05
CA ARG A 155 -2.49 -14.48 20.57
C ARG A 155 -2.51 -14.94 19.11
N GLY A 156 -1.55 -14.48 18.29
CA GLY A 156 -1.41 -14.88 16.88
C GLY A 156 -0.76 -16.26 16.72
N ALA A 157 0.29 -16.54 17.49
CA ALA A 157 1.09 -17.75 17.39
C ALA A 157 0.37 -18.99 17.95
N ASN A 158 -0.32 -18.84 19.08
CA ASN A 158 -0.96 -19.95 19.80
C ASN A 158 -2.23 -20.55 19.14
N ARG A 159 -2.59 -20.14 17.92
CA ARG A 159 -3.84 -20.59 17.28
C ARG A 159 -3.67 -21.95 16.59
N PRO A 160 -4.53 -22.96 16.87
CA PRO A 160 -4.44 -24.27 16.22
C PRO A 160 -4.55 -24.17 14.68
N PRO A 161 -3.75 -24.93 13.91
CA PRO A 161 -3.69 -24.82 12.45
C PRO A 161 -5.07 -24.83 11.76
N PRO A 162 -5.23 -24.01 10.70
CA PRO A 162 -6.53 -23.80 10.06
C PRO A 162 -7.07 -25.08 9.45
N VAL A 163 -8.33 -25.40 9.73
CA VAL A 163 -8.98 -26.59 9.15
C VAL A 163 -10.01 -26.14 8.14
N ASN A 164 -9.66 -26.34 6.87
CA ASN A 164 -10.51 -26.07 5.74
C ASN A 164 -11.41 -27.27 5.40
N SER A 165 -12.45 -27.01 4.62
CA SER A 165 -13.33 -28.04 4.07
C SER A 165 -12.73 -28.61 2.78
N GLU A 166 -12.83 -29.93 2.57
CA GLU A 166 -12.39 -30.59 1.33
C GLU A 166 -13.34 -30.32 0.13
N ILE A 167 -14.44 -29.60 0.35
CA ILE A 167 -15.47 -29.33 -0.67
C ILE A 167 -15.01 -28.17 -1.57
N LEU A 168 -14.79 -28.44 -2.85
CA LEU A 168 -14.66 -27.40 -3.89
C LEU A 168 -15.99 -27.22 -4.65
N PRO A 169 -16.36 -25.98 -5.03
CA PRO A 169 -17.66 -25.66 -5.65
C PRO A 169 -17.72 -26.00 -7.15
N LEU A 170 -17.25 -27.20 -7.53
CA LEU A 170 -17.08 -27.62 -8.93
C LEU A 170 -18.10 -28.69 -9.34
N PRO A 171 -18.61 -28.70 -10.59
CA PRO A 171 -18.34 -27.73 -11.66
C PRO A 171 -19.08 -26.40 -11.44
N TRP A 172 -18.33 -25.30 -11.53
CA TRP A 172 -18.81 -23.94 -11.26
C TRP A 172 -19.87 -23.46 -12.27
N LYS A 173 -20.86 -22.73 -11.77
CA LYS A 173 -22.02 -22.16 -12.50
C LYS A 173 -22.40 -20.75 -12.06
N GLY A 174 -21.91 -20.29 -10.90
CA GLY A 174 -22.17 -18.97 -10.36
C GLY A 174 -21.38 -17.86 -11.05
N ARG A 175 -21.44 -16.63 -10.52
CA ARG A 175 -20.65 -15.49 -11.02
C ARG A 175 -19.42 -15.26 -10.15
N LEU A 176 -18.24 -15.10 -10.76
CA LEU A 176 -17.13 -14.39 -10.12
C LEU A 176 -17.22 -12.90 -10.46
N GLY A 177 -16.77 -12.05 -9.54
CA GLY A 177 -16.72 -10.60 -9.70
C GLY A 177 -15.60 -9.95 -8.89
N TYR A 178 -15.35 -8.67 -9.15
CA TYR A 178 -14.32 -7.86 -8.48
C TYR A 178 -14.86 -6.47 -8.09
N ALA A 179 -14.08 -5.73 -7.30
CA ALA A 179 -14.49 -4.44 -6.75
C ALA A 179 -13.89 -3.20 -7.45
N CYS A 180 -14.77 -2.22 -7.70
CA CYS A 180 -14.53 -0.80 -8.00
C CYS A 180 -13.77 -0.44 -9.29
N LEU A 181 -12.60 -1.02 -9.51
CA LEU A 181 -11.66 -0.66 -10.57
C LEU A 181 -11.34 -1.87 -11.45
N ASN A 182 -11.08 -1.60 -12.73
CA ASN A 182 -10.55 -2.57 -13.68
C ASN A 182 -9.17 -2.07 -14.12
N THR A 183 -8.13 -2.86 -13.86
CA THR A 183 -6.72 -2.45 -14.06
C THR A 183 -6.40 -2.14 -15.53
N TYR A 184 -6.84 -2.97 -16.48
CA TYR A 184 -6.63 -2.69 -17.92
C TYR A 184 -7.34 -1.43 -18.39
N LEU A 185 -8.59 -1.21 -17.95
CA LEU A 185 -9.38 -0.07 -18.37
C LEU A 185 -8.89 1.24 -17.73
N ARG A 186 -8.41 1.21 -16.47
CA ARG A 186 -7.73 2.34 -15.81
C ARG A 186 -6.54 2.81 -16.66
N ASN A 187 -5.73 1.87 -17.16
CA ASN A 187 -4.50 2.15 -17.89
C ASN A 187 -4.70 2.31 -19.41
N SER A 188 -5.94 2.21 -19.90
CA SER A 188 -6.27 2.46 -21.31
C SER A 188 -6.23 3.95 -21.65
N THR A 189 -6.08 4.30 -22.94
CA THR A 189 -6.12 5.70 -23.41
C THR A 189 -7.32 5.93 -24.33
N PRO A 190 -8.29 6.80 -23.98
CA PRO A 190 -8.44 7.51 -22.71
C PRO A 190 -8.89 6.60 -21.55
N ALA A 191 -8.44 6.89 -20.33
CA ALA A 191 -8.66 6.08 -19.14
C ALA A 191 -10.16 5.89 -18.79
N VAL A 192 -10.51 4.65 -18.45
CA VAL A 192 -11.88 4.19 -18.17
C VAL A 192 -11.96 3.65 -16.75
N PHE A 193 -12.62 4.39 -15.87
CA PHE A 193 -12.83 4.01 -14.47
C PHE A 193 -14.03 4.77 -13.87
N SER A 194 -14.61 4.25 -12.78
CA SER A 194 -15.86 4.76 -12.22
C SER A 194 -15.70 5.40 -10.82
N SER A 195 -14.53 5.94 -10.50
CA SER A 195 -14.21 6.48 -9.17
C SER A 195 -13.35 7.75 -9.21
N ARG A 196 -13.65 8.70 -10.10
CA ARG A 196 -13.04 10.04 -10.09
C ARG A 196 -13.54 10.80 -8.86
N THR A 197 -12.64 11.07 -7.92
CA THR A 197 -12.86 11.84 -6.70
C THR A 197 -12.35 13.28 -6.84
N CYS A 198 -12.51 14.09 -5.80
CA CYS A 198 -11.83 15.37 -5.63
C CYS A 198 -11.64 15.64 -4.13
N ARG A 199 -10.69 16.53 -3.75
CA ARG A 199 -10.52 16.98 -2.36
C ARG A 199 -11.46 18.16 -2.06
N MET A 200 -11.76 18.44 -0.78
CA MET A 200 -12.58 19.59 -0.37
C MET A 200 -11.97 20.92 -0.86
N ALA A 201 -10.64 21.04 -0.88
CA ALA A 201 -9.92 22.17 -1.48
C ALA A 201 -10.34 22.41 -2.93
N SER A 202 -10.32 21.39 -3.80
CA SER A 202 -10.78 21.48 -5.19
C SER A 202 -12.24 21.96 -5.28
N ILE A 203 -13.14 21.49 -4.42
CA ILE A 203 -14.53 22.01 -4.34
C ILE A 203 -14.58 23.51 -3.98
N ILE A 204 -13.70 23.96 -3.08
CA ILE A 204 -13.58 25.38 -2.71
C ILE A 204 -12.94 26.20 -3.85
N GLU A 205 -12.13 25.60 -4.72
CA GLU A 205 -11.53 26.28 -5.88
C GLU A 205 -12.48 26.39 -7.07
N HIS A 206 -13.16 25.31 -7.46
CA HIS A 206 -14.02 25.25 -8.65
C HIS A 206 -15.37 26.00 -8.47
N ARG A 207 -15.57 26.69 -7.33
CA ARG A 207 -16.57 27.77 -7.21
C ARG A 207 -16.17 29.01 -8.02
N HIS A 208 -14.88 29.19 -8.31
CA HIS A 208 -14.36 30.31 -9.10
C HIS A 208 -14.33 29.94 -10.60
N PRO A 209 -14.55 30.89 -11.52
CA PRO A 209 -14.33 30.66 -12.95
C PRO A 209 -12.82 30.51 -13.28
N LEU A 210 -12.52 29.83 -14.38
CA LEU A 210 -11.14 29.68 -14.89
C LEU A 210 -10.43 31.03 -15.12
N ALA A 211 -9.09 30.98 -15.08
CA ALA A 211 -8.23 32.09 -15.48
C ALA A 211 -8.59 32.60 -16.89
N ASN A 212 -8.65 31.68 -17.85
CA ASN A 212 -9.15 31.88 -19.21
C ASN A 212 -10.42 31.03 -19.45
N PRO A 213 -11.63 31.63 -19.52
CA PRO A 213 -12.88 30.91 -19.74
C PRO A 213 -13.06 30.28 -21.13
N ASP A 214 -12.26 30.69 -22.13
CA ASP A 214 -12.36 30.21 -23.52
C ASP A 214 -11.42 29.01 -23.82
N GLU A 215 -10.60 28.60 -22.85
CA GLU A 215 -9.68 27.46 -22.93
C GLU A 215 -10.12 26.32 -21.99
N PRO A 216 -9.73 25.05 -22.28
CA PRO A 216 -9.97 23.94 -21.36
C PRO A 216 -9.21 24.13 -20.03
N GLU A 217 -9.70 23.51 -18.97
CA GLU A 217 -9.04 23.48 -17.67
C GLU A 217 -7.74 22.66 -17.74
N HIS A 218 -6.68 23.17 -17.11
CA HIS A 218 -5.35 22.55 -17.08
C HIS A 218 -4.62 22.94 -15.79
N PRO A 219 -4.13 21.98 -14.96
CA PRO A 219 -3.63 22.24 -13.61
C PRO A 219 -2.70 23.45 -13.44
N THR A 220 -1.68 23.55 -14.30
CA THR A 220 -0.72 24.67 -14.30
C THR A 220 -1.07 25.84 -15.23
N LYS A 221 -1.73 25.60 -16.37
CA LYS A 221 -1.90 26.60 -17.45
C LYS A 221 -3.22 27.37 -17.38
N ASN A 222 -4.30 26.74 -16.92
CA ASN A 222 -5.63 27.36 -16.87
C ASN A 222 -6.44 26.76 -15.72
N ARG A 223 -6.28 27.34 -14.52
CA ARG A 223 -6.91 26.91 -13.26
C ARG A 223 -7.99 27.90 -12.78
N PRO A 224 -8.86 27.53 -11.82
CA PRO A 224 -9.82 28.45 -11.21
C PRO A 224 -9.16 29.68 -10.59
N ASP A 225 -9.65 30.87 -10.93
CA ASP A 225 -9.09 32.16 -10.53
C ASP A 225 -9.78 32.68 -9.26
N LYS A 226 -9.12 32.43 -8.12
CA LYS A 226 -9.58 32.78 -6.76
C LYS A 226 -9.94 34.26 -6.57
N ASN A 227 -9.47 35.16 -7.44
CA ASN A 227 -9.76 36.60 -7.39
C ASN A 227 -11.11 36.97 -8.03
N LYS A 228 -11.65 36.12 -8.91
CA LYS A 228 -12.98 36.30 -9.52
C LYS A 228 -14.08 35.84 -8.54
N PRO A 229 -15.32 36.37 -8.64
CA PRO A 229 -16.38 36.05 -7.68
C PRO A 229 -16.71 34.56 -7.64
N ALA A 230 -16.94 34.05 -6.43
CA ALA A 230 -17.35 32.68 -6.17
C ALA A 230 -18.83 32.45 -6.54
N ASP A 231 -19.11 31.28 -7.12
CA ASP A 231 -20.41 30.87 -7.63
C ASP A 231 -20.68 29.40 -7.22
N HIS A 232 -21.80 29.17 -6.54
CA HIS A 232 -22.17 27.84 -6.05
C HIS A 232 -22.58 26.89 -7.19
N GLU A 233 -23.13 27.41 -8.30
CA GLU A 233 -23.53 26.57 -9.43
C GLU A 233 -22.32 25.97 -10.15
N ARG A 234 -21.20 26.70 -10.25
CA ARG A 234 -19.94 26.18 -10.83
C ARG A 234 -19.38 25.01 -10.06
N ARG A 235 -19.30 25.17 -8.74
CA ARG A 235 -18.86 24.15 -7.80
C ARG A 235 -19.70 22.88 -7.90
N LEU A 236 -21.02 23.05 -7.90
CA LEU A 236 -21.96 21.93 -8.02
C LEU A 236 -21.86 21.26 -9.39
N LYS A 237 -21.70 22.03 -10.48
CA LYS A 237 -21.50 21.50 -11.83
C LYS A 237 -20.25 20.64 -11.93
N TYR A 238 -19.13 21.06 -11.35
CA TYR A 238 -17.86 20.32 -11.36
C TYR A 238 -18.01 18.90 -10.77
N VAL A 239 -18.54 18.77 -9.55
CA VAL A 239 -18.74 17.45 -8.91
C VAL A 239 -19.78 16.60 -9.64
N GLN A 240 -20.80 17.22 -10.23
CA GLN A 240 -21.76 16.54 -11.10
C GLN A 240 -21.11 16.03 -12.39
N GLU A 241 -20.18 16.77 -12.99
CA GLU A 241 -19.46 16.36 -14.20
C GLU A 241 -18.48 15.20 -13.94
N LEU A 242 -17.81 15.16 -12.78
CA LEU A 242 -17.05 13.99 -12.32
C LEU A 242 -17.96 12.75 -12.17
N GLY A 243 -19.08 12.89 -11.47
CA GLY A 243 -20.05 11.79 -11.29
C GLY A 243 -20.68 11.30 -12.60
N LEU A 244 -20.94 12.21 -13.55
CA LEU A 244 -21.39 11.86 -14.90
C LEU A 244 -20.30 11.12 -15.70
N ALA A 245 -19.02 11.46 -15.54
CA ALA A 245 -17.93 10.71 -16.16
C ALA A 245 -17.86 9.28 -15.59
N ASN A 246 -17.92 9.14 -14.26
CA ASN A 246 -17.93 7.84 -13.58
C ASN A 246 -19.11 6.97 -14.03
N ALA A 247 -20.33 7.53 -14.08
CA ALA A 247 -21.53 6.81 -14.50
C ALA A 247 -21.50 6.39 -15.98
N ARG A 248 -20.88 7.17 -16.89
CA ARG A 248 -20.69 6.80 -18.30
C ARG A 248 -19.73 5.61 -18.46
N ASP A 249 -18.69 5.53 -17.64
CA ASP A 249 -17.67 4.47 -17.73
C ASP A 249 -18.18 3.10 -17.27
N ILE A 250 -19.22 3.03 -16.42
CA ILE A 250 -19.89 1.77 -16.04
C ILE A 250 -20.25 0.94 -17.28
N VAL A 251 -20.81 1.57 -18.33
CA VAL A 251 -21.21 0.91 -19.58
C VAL A 251 -20.02 0.25 -20.29
N LYS A 252 -18.84 0.88 -20.25
CA LYS A 252 -17.60 0.35 -20.85
C LYS A 252 -17.10 -0.84 -20.04
N MET A 253 -17.05 -0.70 -18.72
CA MET A 253 -16.61 -1.76 -17.79
C MET A 253 -17.49 -3.01 -17.88
N ILE A 254 -18.83 -2.87 -17.89
CA ILE A 254 -19.78 -3.99 -18.03
C ILE A 254 -19.57 -4.73 -19.35
N ARG A 255 -19.37 -4.01 -20.48
CA ARG A 255 -19.15 -4.62 -21.80
C ARG A 255 -17.81 -5.35 -21.87
N TRP A 256 -16.77 -4.80 -21.26
CA TRP A 256 -15.45 -5.44 -21.14
C TRP A 256 -15.52 -6.71 -20.28
N ASN A 257 -16.16 -6.64 -19.10
CA ASN A 257 -16.35 -7.77 -18.20
C ASN A 257 -17.03 -8.96 -18.91
N VAL A 258 -18.15 -8.70 -19.58
CA VAL A 258 -18.96 -9.73 -20.24
C VAL A 258 -18.24 -10.37 -21.43
N LYS A 259 -17.38 -9.60 -22.13
CA LYS A 259 -16.49 -10.12 -23.20
C LYS A 259 -15.53 -11.18 -22.66
N TYR A 260 -15.12 -11.08 -21.40
CA TYR A 260 -14.14 -11.95 -20.74
C TYR A 260 -14.75 -12.81 -19.61
N GLY A 261 -16.06 -13.08 -19.69
CA GLY A 261 -16.77 -14.01 -18.81
C GLY A 261 -17.24 -13.45 -17.47
N ILE A 262 -16.76 -12.28 -17.04
CA ILE A 262 -17.14 -11.65 -15.76
C ILE A 262 -18.56 -11.05 -15.88
N ARG A 263 -19.40 -11.30 -14.88
CA ARG A 263 -20.80 -10.80 -14.84
C ARG A 263 -21.22 -10.26 -13.47
N PHE A 264 -20.26 -9.94 -12.60
CA PHE A 264 -20.50 -9.40 -11.27
C PHE A 264 -19.42 -8.35 -10.96
N MET A 265 -19.82 -7.20 -10.41
CA MET A 265 -18.91 -6.10 -10.06
C MET A 265 -19.49 -5.31 -8.89
N ARG A 266 -18.65 -4.91 -7.93
CA ARG A 266 -19.01 -3.89 -6.94
C ARG A 266 -18.70 -2.51 -7.54
N LEU A 267 -19.70 -1.63 -7.60
CA LEU A 267 -19.50 -0.21 -7.93
C LEU A 267 -18.80 0.49 -6.75
N SER A 268 -18.03 1.53 -7.04
CA SER A 268 -17.35 2.35 -6.03
C SER A 268 -18.35 3.01 -5.07
N SER A 269 -17.94 3.29 -3.84
CA SER A 269 -18.65 4.23 -2.96
C SER A 269 -18.62 5.64 -3.57
N GLU A 270 -17.44 6.05 -4.06
CA GLU A 270 -17.12 7.39 -4.56
C GLU A 270 -17.58 7.67 -6.00
N MET A 271 -18.63 6.98 -6.46
CA MET A 271 -19.25 7.19 -7.77
C MET A 271 -19.64 8.66 -7.99
N PHE A 272 -20.14 9.35 -6.96
CA PHE A 272 -20.52 10.76 -6.97
C PHE A 272 -19.94 11.49 -5.74
N PRO A 273 -18.79 12.17 -5.88
CA PRO A 273 -18.07 12.76 -4.74
C PRO A 273 -18.91 13.76 -3.92
N PHE A 274 -18.86 13.63 -2.60
CA PHE A 274 -19.60 14.46 -1.63
C PHE A 274 -21.14 14.41 -1.71
N ALA A 275 -21.75 13.51 -2.48
CA ALA A 275 -23.22 13.47 -2.64
C ALA A 275 -24.01 13.34 -1.31
N SER A 276 -23.43 12.68 -0.29
CA SER A 276 -23.99 12.51 1.06
C SER A 276 -23.55 13.58 2.10
N HIS A 277 -22.68 14.53 1.71
CA HIS A 277 -22.12 15.56 2.60
C HIS A 277 -23.21 16.52 3.13
N PRO A 278 -23.24 16.86 4.44
CA PRO A 278 -24.35 17.61 5.04
C PRO A 278 -24.60 18.99 4.40
N GLU A 279 -23.53 19.71 4.07
CA GLU A 279 -23.63 21.07 3.52
C GLU A 279 -23.45 21.14 1.99
N HIS A 280 -22.99 20.07 1.35
CA HIS A 280 -22.49 20.10 -0.04
C HIS A 280 -23.04 18.97 -0.90
N GLY A 281 -23.78 18.03 -0.30
CA GLY A 281 -24.45 16.95 -0.97
C GLY A 281 -25.56 17.42 -1.90
N TYR A 282 -25.93 16.52 -2.80
CA TYR A 282 -26.84 16.78 -3.90
C TYR A 282 -27.54 15.48 -4.28
N LYS A 283 -28.80 15.59 -4.71
CA LYS A 283 -29.53 14.43 -5.24
C LYS A 283 -29.12 14.15 -6.69
N LEU A 284 -29.09 12.88 -7.06
CA LEU A 284 -28.60 12.39 -8.35
C LEU A 284 -29.61 12.55 -9.47
N ALA A 285 -30.90 12.39 -9.16
CA ALA A 285 -31.98 12.35 -10.15
C ALA A 285 -32.05 13.55 -11.11
N PRO A 286 -31.77 14.82 -10.70
CA PRO A 286 -31.84 15.98 -11.60
C PRO A 286 -30.86 15.98 -12.78
N PHE A 287 -29.75 15.22 -12.71
CA PHE A 287 -28.69 15.25 -13.73
C PHE A 287 -28.18 13.86 -14.16
N ALA A 288 -28.11 12.89 -13.24
CA ALA A 288 -27.54 11.56 -13.53
C ALA A 288 -28.55 10.52 -14.03
N SER A 289 -29.86 10.79 -13.92
CA SER A 289 -30.95 9.83 -14.22
C SER A 289 -30.81 9.09 -15.54
N GLU A 290 -30.47 9.79 -16.63
CA GLU A 290 -30.43 9.19 -17.97
C GLU A 290 -29.18 8.32 -18.18
N VAL A 291 -28.04 8.74 -17.62
CA VAL A 291 -26.77 8.02 -17.72
C VAL A 291 -26.79 6.74 -16.87
N LEU A 292 -27.31 6.83 -15.63
CA LEU A 292 -27.49 5.67 -14.77
C LEU A 292 -28.50 4.68 -15.37
N ALA A 293 -29.60 5.15 -15.95
CA ALA A 293 -30.59 4.28 -16.59
C ALA A 293 -30.01 3.55 -17.83
N GLU A 294 -29.14 4.17 -18.63
CA GLU A 294 -28.44 3.48 -19.72
C GLU A 294 -27.42 2.45 -19.18
N ALA A 295 -26.70 2.77 -18.10
CA ALA A 295 -25.81 1.82 -17.43
C ALA A 295 -26.54 0.59 -16.90
N GLY A 296 -27.68 0.77 -16.22
CA GLY A 296 -28.50 -0.33 -15.73
C GLY A 296 -29.28 -1.08 -16.81
N LYS A 297 -29.64 -0.42 -17.92
CA LYS A 297 -30.14 -1.09 -19.13
C LYS A 297 -29.09 -2.06 -19.69
N VAL A 298 -27.85 -1.61 -19.87
CA VAL A 298 -26.75 -2.47 -20.36
C VAL A 298 -26.42 -3.59 -19.35
N ALA A 299 -26.49 -3.32 -18.05
CA ALA A 299 -26.39 -4.34 -17.02
C ALA A 299 -27.50 -5.41 -17.14
N GLY A 300 -28.75 -4.98 -17.36
CA GLY A 300 -29.90 -5.84 -17.56
C GLY A 300 -29.81 -6.70 -18.83
N GLU A 301 -29.50 -6.07 -19.98
CA GLU A 301 -29.34 -6.74 -21.28
C GLU A 301 -28.25 -7.83 -21.25
N LEU A 302 -27.19 -7.64 -20.45
CA LEU A 302 -26.07 -8.57 -20.35
C LEU A 302 -26.10 -9.46 -19.10
N ASN A 303 -27.16 -9.38 -18.28
CA ASN A 303 -27.32 -10.09 -17.00
C ASN A 303 -26.11 -9.93 -16.06
N HIS A 304 -25.62 -8.69 -15.95
CA HIS A 304 -24.51 -8.32 -15.09
C HIS A 304 -25.03 -7.84 -13.72
N ARG A 305 -24.65 -8.52 -12.64
CA ARG A 305 -24.96 -8.11 -11.27
C ARG A 305 -24.08 -6.91 -10.88
N LEU A 306 -24.67 -5.95 -10.18
CA LEU A 306 -24.00 -4.79 -9.60
C LEU A 306 -24.34 -4.72 -8.11
N THR A 307 -23.40 -4.30 -7.26
CA THR A 307 -23.62 -4.05 -5.81
C THR A 307 -22.78 -2.87 -5.34
N THR A 308 -23.04 -2.33 -4.15
CA THR A 308 -22.24 -1.24 -3.55
C THR A 308 -21.88 -1.56 -2.11
N HIS A 309 -20.70 -1.16 -1.66
CA HIS A 309 -20.33 -1.14 -0.24
C HIS A 309 -20.09 0.32 0.14
N PRO A 310 -21.03 0.98 0.86
CA PRO A 310 -20.79 2.25 1.55
C PRO A 310 -19.49 2.26 2.37
N GLY A 311 -18.93 3.44 2.63
CA GLY A 311 -17.66 3.57 3.35
C GLY A 311 -17.72 3.11 4.81
N GLN A 312 -16.55 2.78 5.38
CA GLN A 312 -16.38 2.32 6.78
C GLN A 312 -16.95 3.26 7.86
N PHE A 313 -17.20 4.53 7.50
CA PHE A 313 -17.77 5.56 8.37
C PHE A 313 -19.31 5.54 8.43
N THR A 314 -19.99 4.73 7.61
CA THR A 314 -21.46 4.65 7.49
C THR A 314 -22.09 3.81 8.63
N GLN A 315 -21.77 4.17 9.88
CA GLN A 315 -22.06 3.38 11.09
C GLN A 315 -23.39 3.76 11.77
N ILE A 316 -24.48 3.08 11.42
CA ILE A 316 -25.81 3.32 12.03
C ILE A 316 -25.95 2.76 13.46
N GLY A 317 -24.99 1.97 13.96
CA GLY A 317 -24.91 1.53 15.35
C GLY A 317 -24.26 2.56 16.31
N SER A 318 -23.73 3.67 15.79
CA SER A 318 -22.98 4.66 16.59
C SER A 318 -23.84 5.31 17.68
N PRO A 319 -23.27 5.62 18.88
CA PRO A 319 -23.94 6.46 19.88
C PRO A 319 -24.02 7.94 19.43
N ARG A 320 -23.15 8.35 18.50
CA ARG A 320 -23.07 9.72 17.98
C ARG A 320 -24.16 9.98 16.94
N LYS A 321 -25.09 10.89 17.26
CA LYS A 321 -26.31 11.15 16.47
C LYS A 321 -26.00 11.72 15.09
N GLU A 322 -24.95 12.52 15.00
CA GLU A 322 -24.41 13.13 13.80
C GLU A 322 -23.75 12.11 12.86
N VAL A 323 -23.09 11.07 13.40
CA VAL A 323 -22.58 9.92 12.64
C VAL A 323 -23.73 9.10 12.08
N VAL A 324 -24.73 8.76 12.91
CA VAL A 324 -25.95 8.08 12.45
C VAL A 324 -26.67 8.90 11.35
N ALA A 325 -26.78 10.21 11.52
CA ALA A 325 -27.38 11.09 10.51
C ALA A 325 -26.56 11.18 9.21
N ALA A 326 -25.22 11.07 9.28
CA ALA A 326 -24.36 10.97 8.10
C ALA A 326 -24.55 9.63 7.39
N ALA A 327 -24.50 8.52 8.13
CA ALA A 327 -24.71 7.18 7.60
C ALA A 327 -26.09 7.02 6.92
N ILE A 328 -27.14 7.65 7.45
CA ILE A 328 -28.46 7.66 6.81
C ILE A 328 -28.44 8.43 5.47
N ARG A 329 -27.77 9.58 5.37
CA ARG A 329 -27.64 10.32 4.09
C ARG A 329 -26.84 9.53 3.06
N ASP A 330 -25.86 8.75 3.51
CA ASP A 330 -25.02 7.91 2.67
C ASP A 330 -25.80 6.71 2.10
N LEU A 331 -26.58 6.02 2.95
CA LEU A 331 -27.51 4.99 2.52
C LEU A 331 -28.63 5.52 1.60
N GLU A 332 -29.11 6.75 1.81
CA GLU A 332 -30.02 7.43 0.86
C GLU A 332 -29.37 7.68 -0.51
N TYR A 333 -28.11 8.11 -0.53
CA TYR A 333 -27.34 8.36 -1.76
C TYR A 333 -27.16 7.05 -2.55
N HIS A 334 -26.75 5.97 -1.89
CA HIS A 334 -26.58 4.68 -2.53
C HIS A 334 -27.91 4.06 -3.00
N ASP A 335 -29.00 4.17 -2.24
CA ASP A 335 -30.34 3.74 -2.68
C ASP A 335 -30.88 4.59 -3.85
N GLU A 336 -30.62 5.90 -3.88
CA GLU A 336 -30.92 6.74 -5.05
C GLU A 336 -30.13 6.27 -6.28
N MET A 337 -28.81 6.06 -6.15
CA MET A 337 -27.95 5.63 -7.26
C MET A 337 -28.42 4.29 -7.85
N LEU A 338 -28.63 3.27 -7.00
CA LEU A 338 -29.06 1.94 -7.45
C LEU A 338 -30.47 1.98 -8.05
N THR A 339 -31.38 2.78 -7.48
CA THR A 339 -32.73 2.95 -8.04
C THR A 339 -32.72 3.66 -9.40
N LEU A 340 -31.82 4.61 -9.61
CA LEU A 340 -31.65 5.30 -10.90
C LEU A 340 -31.03 4.42 -12.01
N LEU A 341 -30.39 3.28 -11.67
CA LEU A 341 -30.01 2.27 -12.66
C LEU A 341 -31.24 1.64 -13.36
N ARG A 342 -32.41 1.59 -12.69
CA ARG A 342 -33.65 0.98 -13.21
C ARG A 342 -33.46 -0.46 -13.70
N LEU A 343 -32.73 -1.26 -12.91
CA LEU A 343 -32.41 -2.65 -13.22
C LEU A 343 -33.68 -3.52 -13.36
N PRO A 344 -33.65 -4.61 -14.15
CA PRO A 344 -34.71 -5.62 -14.17
C PRO A 344 -34.97 -6.19 -12.77
N GLU A 345 -36.22 -6.57 -12.47
CA GLU A 345 -36.71 -6.86 -11.10
C GLU A 345 -35.79 -7.73 -10.20
N GLN A 346 -35.22 -8.81 -10.74
CA GLN A 346 -34.30 -9.65 -9.95
C GLN A 346 -32.91 -9.00 -9.79
N LEU A 347 -32.40 -8.32 -10.81
CA LEU A 347 -31.12 -7.60 -10.72
C LEU A 347 -31.23 -6.38 -9.79
N ASP A 348 -32.40 -5.75 -9.69
CA ASP A 348 -32.68 -4.71 -8.69
C ASP A 348 -32.72 -5.27 -7.25
N ARG A 349 -33.28 -6.47 -7.04
CA ARG A 349 -33.17 -7.20 -5.77
C ARG A 349 -31.72 -7.59 -5.46
N ASP A 350 -30.99 -8.05 -6.46
CA ASP A 350 -29.61 -8.51 -6.33
C ASP A 350 -28.61 -7.35 -6.14
N ALA A 351 -29.04 -6.12 -6.44
CA ALA A 351 -28.34 -4.85 -6.20
C ALA A 351 -28.48 -4.38 -4.73
N VAL A 352 -27.67 -5.02 -3.90
CA VAL A 352 -27.58 -4.80 -2.45
C VAL A 352 -26.54 -3.75 -2.07
N MET A 353 -26.77 -3.16 -0.89
CA MET A 353 -25.82 -2.31 -0.17
C MET A 353 -25.24 -3.12 1.00
N ILE A 354 -23.94 -3.41 0.97
CA ILE A 354 -23.27 -4.21 1.99
C ILE A 354 -22.72 -3.30 3.09
N LEU A 355 -22.89 -3.67 4.36
CA LEU A 355 -22.49 -2.85 5.50
C LEU A 355 -21.89 -3.71 6.63
N HIS A 356 -20.75 -3.30 7.19
CA HIS A 356 -20.26 -3.83 8.47
C HIS A 356 -21.06 -3.24 9.65
N MET A 357 -20.99 -3.85 10.83
CA MET A 357 -21.68 -3.34 12.02
C MET A 357 -20.95 -2.11 12.63
N GLY A 358 -19.62 -2.05 12.47
CA GLY A 358 -18.78 -0.92 12.90
C GLY A 358 -18.22 -1.10 14.32
N GLY A 359 -17.91 0.00 15.01
CA GLY A 359 -17.35 -0.07 16.37
C GLY A 359 -18.26 -0.82 17.36
N THR A 360 -17.67 -1.45 18.38
CA THR A 360 -18.42 -2.06 19.49
C THR A 360 -18.93 -1.03 20.50
N TYR A 361 -18.28 0.14 20.56
CA TYR A 361 -18.59 1.24 21.49
C TYR A 361 -18.71 0.76 22.95
N GLY A 362 -17.77 -0.09 23.38
CA GLY A 362 -17.69 -0.68 24.73
C GLY A 362 -18.69 -1.82 25.03
N ASP A 363 -19.79 -1.94 24.28
CA ASP A 363 -20.79 -3.00 24.47
C ASP A 363 -21.47 -3.40 23.15
N LYS A 364 -21.21 -4.64 22.72
CA LYS A 364 -21.86 -5.26 21.56
C LYS A 364 -23.39 -5.25 21.68
N GLN A 365 -23.97 -5.57 22.83
CA GLN A 365 -25.43 -5.64 22.97
C GLN A 365 -26.07 -4.25 22.86
N ALA A 366 -25.54 -3.24 23.56
CA ALA A 366 -25.99 -1.86 23.39
C ALA A 366 -25.84 -1.36 21.94
N THR A 367 -24.78 -1.77 21.23
CA THR A 367 -24.60 -1.43 19.81
C THR A 367 -25.61 -2.11 18.90
N VAL A 368 -25.92 -3.39 19.14
CA VAL A 368 -27.02 -4.11 18.45
C VAL A 368 -28.36 -3.41 18.69
N ASP A 369 -28.64 -2.96 19.91
CA ASP A 369 -29.92 -2.32 20.22
C ASP A 369 -30.04 -0.90 19.61
N ARG A 370 -28.95 -0.12 19.58
CA ARG A 370 -28.90 1.15 18.80
C ARG A 370 -29.03 0.90 17.29
N PHE A 371 -28.38 -0.14 16.76
CA PHE A 371 -28.52 -0.53 15.36
C PHE A 371 -29.98 -0.90 15.05
N LYS A 372 -30.65 -1.69 15.91
CA LYS A 372 -32.08 -2.04 15.77
C LYS A 372 -32.97 -0.80 15.76
N GLU A 373 -32.74 0.14 16.68
CA GLU A 373 -33.50 1.40 16.75
C GLU A 373 -33.32 2.25 15.49
N ASN A 374 -32.09 2.37 14.98
CA ASN A 374 -31.77 3.18 13.80
C ASN A 374 -32.19 2.51 12.48
N TYR A 375 -32.00 1.19 12.36
CA TYR A 375 -32.50 0.39 11.24
C TYR A 375 -34.02 0.48 11.11
N ALA A 376 -34.76 0.52 12.23
CA ALA A 376 -36.21 0.72 12.21
C ALA A 376 -36.63 2.06 11.55
N LYS A 377 -35.79 3.11 11.63
CA LYS A 377 -36.03 4.44 11.05
C LYS A 377 -35.72 4.53 9.55
N LEU A 378 -34.95 3.60 8.99
CA LEU A 378 -34.55 3.61 7.57
C LEU A 378 -35.75 3.47 6.62
N SER A 379 -35.60 3.93 5.38
CA SER A 379 -36.62 3.77 4.34
C SER A 379 -36.82 2.29 3.98
N ASP A 380 -38.02 1.92 3.53
CA ASP A 380 -38.28 0.55 3.04
C ASP A 380 -37.46 0.18 1.80
N SER A 381 -36.89 1.16 1.08
CA SER A 381 -36.01 0.89 -0.06
C SER A 381 -34.59 0.54 0.40
N ILE A 382 -34.04 1.33 1.33
CA ILE A 382 -32.79 1.00 2.03
C ILE A 382 -32.92 -0.38 2.70
N LYS A 383 -34.00 -0.65 3.45
CA LYS A 383 -34.26 -1.95 4.11
C LYS A 383 -34.39 -3.13 3.13
N ARG A 384 -34.81 -2.92 1.88
CA ARG A 384 -34.82 -3.99 0.85
C ARG A 384 -33.40 -4.34 0.40
N ARG A 385 -32.56 -3.33 0.16
CA ARG A 385 -31.20 -3.49 -0.38
C ARG A 385 -30.13 -3.80 0.68
N LEU A 386 -30.33 -3.38 1.93
CA LEU A 386 -29.32 -3.53 2.99
C LEU A 386 -29.09 -5.01 3.33
N VAL A 387 -27.81 -5.37 3.34
CA VAL A 387 -27.25 -6.64 3.83
C VAL A 387 -26.11 -6.32 4.81
N LEU A 388 -25.92 -7.16 5.82
CA LEU A 388 -24.82 -7.02 6.78
C LEU A 388 -23.66 -7.95 6.39
N GLU A 389 -22.45 -7.62 6.81
CA GLU A 389 -21.23 -8.41 6.61
C GLU A 389 -20.43 -8.51 7.92
N ASN A 390 -19.84 -9.68 8.19
CA ASN A 390 -18.89 -9.84 9.28
C ASN A 390 -17.58 -9.09 8.99
N ASP A 391 -17.05 -8.38 9.97
CA ASP A 391 -15.85 -7.54 9.82
C ASP A 391 -14.58 -8.17 10.41
N ASP A 392 -13.46 -7.47 10.25
CA ASP A 392 -12.08 -7.86 10.55
C ASP A 392 -11.60 -7.44 11.96
N VAL A 393 -12.49 -6.81 12.74
CA VAL A 393 -12.16 -6.24 14.05
C VAL A 393 -13.01 -6.84 15.17
N ALA A 394 -14.33 -6.90 15.00
CA ALA A 394 -15.24 -7.00 16.15
C ALA A 394 -16.43 -7.95 15.98
N TRP A 395 -16.99 -8.06 14.77
CA TRP A 395 -18.30 -8.69 14.57
C TRP A 395 -18.23 -9.94 13.72
N SER A 396 -18.24 -11.07 14.41
CA SER A 396 -18.23 -12.38 13.77
C SER A 396 -19.57 -12.72 13.14
N VAL A 397 -19.57 -13.75 12.29
CA VAL A 397 -20.79 -14.41 11.79
C VAL A 397 -21.68 -14.86 12.96
N HIS A 398 -21.10 -15.25 14.09
CA HIS A 398 -21.83 -15.75 15.26
C HIS A 398 -22.55 -14.61 16.00
N ASP A 399 -21.97 -13.40 16.03
CA ASP A 399 -22.63 -12.18 16.54
C ASP A 399 -23.75 -11.71 15.59
N LEU A 400 -23.48 -11.66 14.28
CA LEU A 400 -24.35 -10.99 13.32
C LEU A 400 -25.50 -11.86 12.78
N LEU A 401 -25.33 -13.17 12.66
CA LEU A 401 -26.35 -14.06 12.10
C LEU A 401 -27.69 -14.02 12.88
N PRO A 402 -27.72 -14.02 14.24
CA PRO A 402 -28.97 -13.84 14.99
C PRO A 402 -29.67 -12.51 14.70
N VAL A 403 -28.91 -11.40 14.61
CA VAL A 403 -29.43 -10.06 14.29
C VAL A 403 -30.00 -10.03 12.86
N CYS A 404 -29.34 -10.71 11.93
CA CYS A 404 -29.78 -10.89 10.54
C CYS A 404 -31.08 -11.69 10.43
N GLU A 405 -31.18 -12.82 11.15
CA GLU A 405 -32.38 -13.66 11.22
C GLU A 405 -33.59 -12.89 11.80
N GLU A 406 -33.37 -12.12 12.86
CA GLU A 406 -34.36 -11.26 13.55
C GLU A 406 -34.84 -10.11 12.66
N LEU A 407 -33.93 -9.23 12.22
CA LEU A 407 -34.25 -8.01 11.46
C LEU A 407 -34.58 -8.25 9.98
N ASN A 408 -34.52 -9.51 9.53
CA ASN A 408 -34.65 -9.91 8.13
C ASN A 408 -33.63 -9.21 7.21
N ILE A 409 -32.37 -9.17 7.66
CA ILE A 409 -31.23 -8.68 6.91
C ILE A 409 -30.46 -9.90 6.40
N PRO A 410 -30.06 -9.97 5.12
CA PRO A 410 -29.18 -11.03 4.63
C PRO A 410 -27.76 -10.83 5.17
N LEU A 411 -27.11 -11.92 5.57
CA LEU A 411 -25.69 -11.90 5.95
C LEU A 411 -24.80 -12.26 4.75
N VAL A 412 -23.98 -11.33 4.29
CA VAL A 412 -22.80 -11.63 3.47
C VAL A 412 -21.79 -12.31 4.38
N LEU A 413 -21.39 -13.53 4.02
CA LEU A 413 -20.22 -14.16 4.60
C LEU A 413 -18.99 -13.63 3.85
N ASP A 414 -18.06 -13.03 4.59
CA ASP A 414 -16.65 -12.95 4.18
C ASP A 414 -15.82 -13.98 4.96
N TYR A 415 -15.02 -14.77 4.24
CA TYR A 415 -14.21 -15.84 4.83
C TYR A 415 -12.91 -15.34 5.45
N HIS A 416 -12.32 -14.25 4.94
CA HIS A 416 -11.09 -13.67 5.44
C HIS A 416 -11.34 -13.00 6.80
N HIS A 417 -12.31 -12.08 6.86
CA HIS A 417 -12.83 -11.46 8.08
C HIS A 417 -13.22 -12.51 9.14
N HIS A 418 -13.90 -13.60 8.74
CA HIS A 418 -14.26 -14.68 9.66
C HIS A 418 -13.03 -15.42 10.21
N ASN A 419 -12.01 -15.64 9.38
CA ASN A 419 -10.77 -16.31 9.78
C ASN A 419 -9.87 -15.43 10.67
N ILE A 420 -10.00 -14.09 10.66
CA ILE A 420 -9.08 -13.19 11.39
C ILE A 420 -9.62 -12.64 12.71
N ILE A 421 -10.92 -12.77 12.98
CA ILE A 421 -11.44 -12.55 14.34
C ILE A 421 -10.88 -13.61 15.29
N PHE A 422 -10.25 -13.14 16.36
CA PHE A 422 -9.72 -13.96 17.46
C PHE A 422 -10.79 -14.13 18.55
N ASP A 423 -11.66 -15.12 18.39
CA ASP A 423 -12.62 -15.55 19.41
C ASP A 423 -12.34 -17.03 19.79
N PRO A 424 -12.27 -17.42 21.09
CA PRO A 424 -12.01 -18.81 21.50
C PRO A 424 -13.04 -19.85 21.02
N SER A 425 -14.21 -19.42 20.57
CA SER A 425 -15.25 -20.27 19.97
C SER A 425 -15.20 -20.35 18.43
N ILE A 426 -14.29 -19.59 17.79
CA ILE A 426 -14.13 -19.54 16.32
C ILE A 426 -12.75 -20.10 15.94
N ARG A 427 -12.77 -21.29 15.33
CA ARG A 427 -11.58 -21.88 14.72
C ARG A 427 -11.25 -21.19 13.40
N GLU A 428 -9.96 -21.03 13.12
CA GLU A 428 -9.50 -20.66 11.79
C GLU A 428 -9.72 -21.77 10.76
N GLY A 429 -10.05 -21.37 9.54
CA GLY A 429 -10.28 -22.25 8.40
C GLY A 429 -11.77 -22.46 8.07
N SER A 430 -12.03 -22.82 6.82
CA SER A 430 -13.38 -22.81 6.23
C SER A 430 -14.32 -23.94 6.69
N LYS A 431 -14.05 -24.64 7.81
CA LYS A 431 -14.85 -25.80 8.24
C LYS A 431 -15.98 -25.43 9.19
N ASP A 432 -15.68 -24.70 10.26
CA ASP A 432 -16.66 -24.41 11.32
C ASP A 432 -17.85 -23.59 10.79
N ILE A 433 -17.58 -22.72 9.81
CA ILE A 433 -18.60 -21.91 9.13
C ILE A 433 -19.61 -22.73 8.30
N MET A 434 -19.26 -23.96 7.87
CA MET A 434 -20.12 -24.79 7.03
C MET A 434 -21.47 -25.10 7.69
N ASP A 435 -21.48 -25.34 9.00
CA ASP A 435 -22.69 -25.69 9.76
C ASP A 435 -23.67 -24.51 9.89
N LEU A 436 -23.24 -23.28 9.56
CA LEU A 436 -24.08 -22.08 9.53
C LEU A 436 -24.66 -21.78 8.14
N TYR A 437 -24.23 -22.46 7.07
CA TYR A 437 -24.59 -22.08 5.70
C TYR A 437 -26.08 -22.09 5.40
N ASP A 438 -26.83 -23.10 5.85
CA ASP A 438 -28.28 -23.17 5.59
C ASP A 438 -29.03 -22.04 6.33
N ARG A 439 -28.53 -21.59 7.49
CA ARG A 439 -29.05 -20.41 8.20
C ARG A 439 -28.74 -19.12 7.43
N ILE A 440 -27.48 -18.93 7.04
CA ILE A 440 -27.04 -17.78 6.23
C ILE A 440 -27.88 -17.72 4.94
N LYS A 441 -27.97 -18.82 4.20
CA LYS A 441 -28.78 -18.96 2.96
C LYS A 441 -30.27 -18.70 3.17
N ALA A 442 -30.83 -19.06 4.32
CA ALA A 442 -32.21 -18.74 4.65
C ALA A 442 -32.46 -17.23 4.73
N THR A 443 -31.51 -16.42 5.22
CA THR A 443 -31.65 -14.95 5.28
C THR A 443 -31.80 -14.31 3.89
N TRP A 444 -31.03 -14.76 2.91
CA TRP A 444 -31.14 -14.35 1.50
C TRP A 444 -32.44 -14.84 0.85
N THR A 445 -32.75 -16.13 1.05
CA THR A 445 -33.94 -16.78 0.48
C THR A 445 -35.23 -16.12 0.96
N LYS A 446 -35.30 -15.72 2.23
CA LYS A 446 -36.44 -15.02 2.88
C LYS A 446 -36.71 -13.62 2.29
N LYS A 447 -35.73 -13.01 1.62
CA LYS A 447 -35.85 -11.73 0.88
C LYS A 447 -35.96 -11.90 -0.65
N GLY A 448 -35.76 -13.10 -1.19
CA GLY A 448 -35.79 -13.35 -2.64
C GLY A 448 -34.60 -12.77 -3.40
N ILE A 449 -33.47 -12.55 -2.72
CA ILE A 449 -32.24 -12.00 -3.27
C ILE A 449 -31.27 -13.16 -3.56
N THR A 450 -30.61 -13.15 -4.71
CA THR A 450 -29.54 -14.12 -5.02
C THR A 450 -28.41 -13.98 -4.00
N GLN A 451 -28.10 -15.07 -3.28
CA GLN A 451 -27.03 -15.06 -2.28
C GLN A 451 -25.70 -14.64 -2.91
N LYS A 452 -24.91 -13.87 -2.16
CA LYS A 452 -23.50 -13.63 -2.46
C LYS A 452 -22.62 -13.89 -1.23
N MET A 453 -21.34 -14.06 -1.48
CA MET A 453 -20.26 -14.10 -0.48
C MET A 453 -19.11 -13.20 -0.94
N HIS A 454 -18.24 -12.82 -0.02
CA HIS A 454 -16.93 -12.20 -0.30
C HIS A 454 -15.82 -13.23 -0.11
N TYR A 455 -14.69 -13.03 -0.79
CA TYR A 455 -13.53 -13.90 -0.65
C TYR A 455 -12.22 -13.17 -0.95
N SER A 456 -11.34 -13.19 0.04
CA SER A 456 -9.92 -12.86 -0.03
C SER A 456 -9.12 -13.93 0.74
N GLU A 457 -7.81 -13.93 0.56
CA GLU A 457 -6.85 -14.70 1.36
C GLU A 457 -5.90 -13.70 2.04
N GLN A 458 -5.30 -14.07 3.18
CA GLN A 458 -4.24 -13.27 3.83
C GLN A 458 -3.02 -13.15 2.92
N THR A 459 -2.20 -12.10 3.11
CA THR A 459 -0.84 -12.08 2.55
C THR A 459 -0.01 -13.24 3.13
N SER A 460 0.95 -13.78 2.36
CA SER A 460 1.73 -14.94 2.79
C SER A 460 2.71 -14.68 3.94
N SER A 461 2.95 -13.40 4.27
CA SER A 461 3.78 -12.91 5.37
C SER A 461 2.96 -12.49 6.61
N ALA A 462 1.66 -12.80 6.66
CA ALA A 462 0.75 -12.32 7.70
C ALA A 462 0.93 -12.99 9.08
N VAL A 463 1.87 -12.49 9.88
CA VAL A 463 2.13 -12.98 11.25
C VAL A 463 1.25 -12.26 12.28
N THR A 464 1.29 -10.93 12.34
CA THR A 464 0.61 -10.16 13.41
C THR A 464 -0.91 -10.06 13.18
N PRO A 465 -1.72 -9.72 14.22
CA PRO A 465 -3.13 -9.40 14.05
C PRO A 465 -3.41 -8.24 13.08
N ARG A 466 -2.46 -7.29 12.92
CA ARG A 466 -2.55 -6.18 11.96
C ARG A 466 -2.26 -6.66 10.54
N ASP A 467 -1.24 -7.47 10.34
CA ASP A 467 -0.90 -8.02 9.02
C ASP A 467 -1.92 -9.04 8.52
N ARG A 468 -2.56 -9.78 9.42
CA ARG A 468 -3.65 -10.71 9.10
C ARG A 468 -4.85 -10.02 8.44
N ARG A 469 -5.03 -8.71 8.59
CA ARG A 469 -6.05 -7.92 7.87
C ARG A 469 -5.64 -7.55 6.42
N LYS A 470 -4.38 -7.75 6.03
CA LYS A 470 -3.89 -7.41 4.67
C LYS A 470 -4.39 -8.45 3.66
N HIS A 471 -5.23 -8.01 2.71
CA HIS A 471 -5.66 -8.83 1.58
C HIS A 471 -4.51 -9.16 0.63
N SER A 472 -4.43 -10.41 0.20
CA SER A 472 -3.51 -10.90 -0.82
C SER A 472 -3.64 -10.21 -2.18
N ALA A 473 -2.52 -10.27 -2.93
CA ALA A 473 -2.43 -9.94 -4.35
C ALA A 473 -3.57 -10.59 -5.17
N ARG A 474 -3.67 -11.91 -5.05
CA ARG A 474 -4.63 -12.81 -5.68
C ARG A 474 -4.92 -13.98 -4.76
N VAL A 475 -6.09 -14.59 -4.94
CA VAL A 475 -6.52 -15.78 -4.21
C VAL A 475 -6.16 -17.07 -4.96
N ARG A 476 -5.71 -18.08 -4.21
CA ARG A 476 -5.16 -19.35 -4.72
C ARG A 476 -6.22 -20.45 -4.87
N THR A 477 -7.34 -20.38 -4.13
CA THR A 477 -8.39 -21.40 -4.18
C THR A 477 -9.82 -20.83 -4.29
N LEU A 478 -10.82 -21.72 -4.38
CA LEU A 478 -12.23 -21.36 -4.24
C LEU A 478 -12.73 -21.79 -2.86
N PRO A 479 -13.51 -20.95 -2.15
CA PRO A 479 -14.10 -21.34 -0.87
C PRO A 479 -15.17 -22.43 -1.06
N PRO A 480 -15.47 -23.22 0.00
CA PRO A 480 -16.38 -24.37 -0.06
C PRO A 480 -17.85 -23.95 -0.13
N CYS A 481 -18.26 -23.28 -1.20
CA CYS A 481 -19.60 -22.71 -1.39
C CYS A 481 -20.49 -23.56 -2.31
N ALA A 482 -21.71 -23.08 -2.58
CA ALA A 482 -22.57 -23.70 -3.59
C ALA A 482 -22.00 -23.44 -5.00
N PRO A 483 -22.02 -24.40 -5.94
CA PRO A 483 -21.47 -24.19 -7.29
C PRO A 483 -22.12 -23.07 -8.10
N ASP A 484 -23.30 -22.60 -7.70
CA ASP A 484 -24.08 -21.50 -8.28
C ASP A 484 -23.97 -20.17 -7.50
N MET A 485 -23.01 -20.03 -6.58
CA MET A 485 -22.79 -18.83 -5.76
C MET A 485 -22.29 -17.61 -6.57
N ASP A 486 -22.80 -16.41 -6.27
CA ASP A 486 -22.16 -15.16 -6.70
C ASP A 486 -21.05 -14.78 -5.71
N LEU A 487 -19.79 -14.92 -6.13
CA LEU A 487 -18.62 -14.65 -5.29
C LEU A 487 -17.92 -13.36 -5.71
N MET A 488 -17.75 -12.43 -4.77
CA MET A 488 -16.94 -11.23 -4.95
C MET A 488 -15.51 -11.52 -4.48
N ILE A 489 -14.52 -11.27 -5.34
CA ILE A 489 -13.11 -11.44 -5.02
C ILE A 489 -12.56 -10.08 -4.55
N GLU A 490 -12.11 -10.02 -3.30
CA GLU A 490 -11.72 -8.78 -2.59
C GLU A 490 -10.19 -8.51 -2.64
N ALA A 491 -9.47 -9.11 -3.58
CA ALA A 491 -8.00 -9.05 -3.69
C ALA A 491 -7.45 -7.69 -4.19
N LYS A 492 -6.12 -7.44 -4.06
CA LYS A 492 -5.47 -6.24 -4.64
C LYS A 492 -5.72 -6.14 -6.16
N ASP A 493 -5.49 -7.21 -6.92
CA ASP A 493 -5.46 -7.23 -8.41
C ASP A 493 -6.82 -7.14 -9.14
N LYS A 494 -7.92 -7.02 -8.41
CA LYS A 494 -9.29 -6.90 -8.95
C LYS A 494 -9.61 -7.99 -9.99
N GLU A 495 -9.65 -7.70 -11.29
CA GLU A 495 -10.00 -8.68 -12.32
C GLU A 495 -8.92 -9.75 -12.59
N GLN A 496 -7.63 -9.51 -12.28
CA GLN A 496 -6.62 -10.57 -12.52
C GLN A 496 -6.79 -11.74 -11.56
N ALA A 497 -7.17 -11.49 -10.31
CA ALA A 497 -7.48 -12.52 -9.33
C ALA A 497 -8.67 -13.39 -9.80
N VAL A 498 -9.69 -12.78 -10.42
CA VAL A 498 -10.79 -13.50 -11.07
C VAL A 498 -10.29 -14.34 -12.25
N PHE A 499 -9.43 -13.78 -13.11
CA PHE A 499 -8.84 -14.52 -14.23
C PHE A 499 -7.93 -15.67 -13.77
N GLU A 500 -7.15 -15.53 -12.71
CA GLU A 500 -6.30 -16.61 -12.19
C GLU A 500 -7.14 -17.78 -11.66
N LEU A 501 -8.19 -17.51 -10.87
CA LEU A 501 -9.16 -18.56 -10.48
C LEU A 501 -9.81 -19.24 -11.69
N MET A 502 -10.19 -18.45 -12.71
CA MET A 502 -10.76 -19.00 -13.94
C MET A 502 -9.77 -19.91 -14.67
N ARG A 503 -8.48 -19.55 -14.78
CA ARG A 503 -7.42 -20.41 -15.34
C ARG A 503 -7.20 -21.67 -14.50
N ALA A 504 -6.99 -21.51 -13.20
CA ALA A 504 -6.59 -22.57 -12.27
C ALA A 504 -7.63 -23.71 -12.23
N PHE A 505 -8.91 -23.36 -12.13
CA PHE A 505 -10.02 -24.32 -12.05
C PHE A 505 -10.73 -24.54 -13.39
N LYS A 506 -10.24 -23.94 -14.49
CA LYS A 506 -10.81 -24.02 -15.86
C LYS A 506 -12.30 -23.68 -15.91
N LEU A 507 -12.67 -22.61 -15.22
CA LEU A 507 -14.06 -22.16 -15.05
C LEU A 507 -14.65 -21.66 -16.39
N PRO A 508 -15.99 -21.67 -16.58
CA PRO A 508 -16.60 -21.30 -17.86
C PRO A 508 -16.13 -19.94 -18.40
N GLY A 509 -15.47 -19.95 -19.56
CA GLY A 509 -14.92 -18.75 -20.21
C GLY A 509 -13.45 -18.45 -19.90
N TRP A 510 -12.72 -19.32 -19.18
CA TRP A 510 -11.28 -19.17 -18.88
C TRP A 510 -10.39 -18.97 -20.12
N ASP A 511 -10.87 -19.39 -21.29
CA ASP A 511 -10.18 -19.31 -22.57
C ASP A 511 -10.39 -17.97 -23.30
N THR A 512 -11.40 -17.19 -22.91
CA THR A 512 -11.82 -15.96 -23.61
C THR A 512 -10.81 -14.80 -23.50
N PHE A 513 -9.99 -14.81 -22.45
CA PHE A 513 -8.97 -13.79 -22.17
C PHE A 513 -7.53 -14.28 -22.45
N ASN A 514 -7.34 -15.41 -23.14
CA ASN A 514 -6.02 -15.91 -23.55
C ASN A 514 -5.19 -14.94 -24.41
N ASN A 515 -5.82 -13.89 -24.97
CA ASN A 515 -5.17 -12.83 -25.74
C ASN A 515 -4.97 -11.52 -24.95
N ILE A 516 -5.30 -11.51 -23.65
CA ILE A 516 -4.90 -10.44 -22.74
C ILE A 516 -3.57 -10.84 -22.12
N VAL A 517 -2.55 -9.99 -22.27
CA VAL A 517 -1.30 -10.11 -21.49
C VAL A 517 -1.68 -9.85 -20.03
N PRO A 518 -1.43 -10.79 -19.08
CA PRO A 518 -1.73 -10.55 -17.67
C PRO A 518 -1.12 -9.23 -17.19
N TYR A 519 -1.91 -8.44 -16.45
CA TYR A 519 -1.36 -7.36 -15.63
C TYR A 519 -0.66 -8.00 -14.44
N GLU A 520 0.59 -8.39 -14.69
CA GLU A 520 1.56 -8.67 -13.64
C GLU A 520 1.81 -7.34 -12.94
N ARG A 521 1.55 -7.27 -11.62
CA ARG A 521 2.04 -6.12 -10.86
C ARG A 521 3.57 -6.18 -10.82
N PRO A 522 4.27 -5.05 -10.70
CA PRO A 522 5.71 -5.05 -10.42
C PRO A 522 6.02 -5.84 -9.13
N ASP A 523 5.21 -5.63 -8.09
CA ASP A 523 5.14 -6.43 -6.86
C ASP A 523 4.37 -7.77 -7.02
N GLU A 524 4.78 -8.62 -7.97
CA GLU A 524 4.41 -10.04 -7.99
C GLU A 524 5.54 -10.95 -8.56
N SER A 525 6.09 -11.82 -7.70
CA SER A 525 7.15 -12.77 -8.08
C SER A 525 6.71 -13.74 -9.20
N ARG A 526 7.39 -13.70 -10.35
CA ARG A 526 7.09 -14.50 -11.54
C ARG A 526 7.24 -16.01 -11.33
N LYS A 527 6.52 -16.79 -12.16
CA LYS A 527 6.60 -18.26 -12.21
C LYS A 527 7.23 -18.73 -13.53
N ALA A 528 8.53 -19.01 -13.50
CA ALA A 528 9.38 -19.48 -14.59
C ALA A 528 8.69 -20.33 -15.68
N ILE A 529 8.47 -19.72 -16.85
CA ILE A 529 7.92 -20.40 -18.03
C ILE A 529 9.03 -21.20 -18.73
N LYS A 530 9.00 -22.53 -18.57
CA LYS A 530 10.00 -23.46 -19.13
C LYS A 530 10.11 -23.40 -20.67
N LYS A 531 11.04 -22.57 -21.16
CA LYS A 531 11.42 -22.43 -22.58
C LYS A 531 11.91 -23.78 -23.15
N LYS A 532 11.25 -24.30 -24.19
CA LYS A 532 11.74 -25.46 -24.97
C LYS A 532 12.84 -25.02 -25.95
N ALA A 533 14.04 -25.60 -25.82
CA ALA A 533 15.18 -25.30 -26.68
C ALA A 533 14.90 -25.59 -28.17
N LYS A 534 15.17 -24.61 -29.05
CA LYS A 534 15.13 -24.77 -30.52
C LYS A 534 16.54 -25.00 -31.07
N LYS A 535 16.71 -26.06 -31.88
CA LYS A 535 17.94 -26.33 -32.65
C LYS A 535 18.01 -25.39 -33.86
N GLY A 536 19.11 -24.63 -34.01
CA GLY A 536 19.29 -23.70 -35.13
C GLY A 536 19.85 -24.33 -36.42
N LYS A 537 19.75 -23.61 -37.55
CA LYS A 537 20.53 -23.88 -38.78
C LYS A 537 20.58 -22.70 -39.79
N LYS A 538 21.78 -22.12 -39.92
CA LYS A 538 22.43 -21.48 -41.10
C LYS A 538 21.59 -20.79 -42.21
N ALA A 539 21.61 -19.44 -42.15
CA ALA A 539 22.27 -18.52 -43.09
C ALA A 539 22.05 -18.58 -44.62
N ASN A 540 21.48 -17.48 -45.17
CA ASN A 540 21.85 -16.72 -46.41
C ASN A 540 20.67 -15.76 -46.76
N GLY A 541 20.82 -14.47 -47.10
CA GLY A 541 21.97 -13.55 -47.11
C GLY A 541 21.69 -12.27 -47.94
N VAL A 542 22.52 -11.22 -47.79
CA VAL A 542 22.64 -9.98 -48.63
C VAL A 542 21.65 -8.81 -48.36
N ASN A 543 22.16 -7.74 -47.71
CA ASN A 543 22.11 -6.27 -48.03
C ASN A 543 20.85 -5.63 -48.68
N ARG A 544 20.44 -4.38 -48.41
CA ARG A 544 21.02 -3.16 -47.74
C ARG A 544 19.90 -2.06 -47.66
N GLU A 545 19.93 -0.89 -47.00
CA GLU A 545 20.87 -0.06 -46.18
C GLU A 545 20.11 0.49 -44.94
N VAL A 546 20.68 0.54 -43.73
CA VAL A 546 21.32 1.70 -43.03
C VAL A 546 20.43 2.94 -42.78
N GLU A 547 19.97 3.07 -41.53
CA GLU A 547 19.98 4.31 -40.72
C GLU A 547 20.67 3.95 -39.38
N ASP A 548 21.32 4.91 -38.71
CA ASP A 548 22.31 4.64 -37.64
C ASP A 548 21.71 4.67 -36.22
N ASP A 549 21.41 3.50 -35.66
CA ASP A 549 21.33 3.29 -34.20
C ASP A 549 22.65 2.70 -33.68
N ILE A 550 23.19 3.24 -32.59
CA ILE A 550 24.45 2.77 -31.98
C ILE A 550 24.14 1.68 -30.94
N GLU A 551 23.85 0.47 -31.41
CA GLU A 551 23.91 -0.72 -30.55
C GLU A 551 25.36 -0.92 -30.06
N VAL A 552 25.60 -0.69 -28.77
CA VAL A 552 26.84 -1.14 -28.11
C VAL A 552 26.76 -2.67 -28.01
N PRO A 553 27.69 -3.44 -28.61
CA PRO A 553 27.51 -4.89 -28.68
C PRO A 553 27.65 -5.57 -27.31
N GLU A 554 26.54 -6.07 -26.76
CA GLU A 554 26.58 -6.93 -25.58
C GLU A 554 27.44 -8.17 -25.83
N LYS A 555 28.50 -8.33 -25.03
CA LYS A 555 29.48 -9.38 -25.19
C LYS A 555 29.30 -10.43 -24.10
N ILE A 556 28.61 -11.52 -24.43
CA ILE A 556 28.55 -12.72 -23.58
C ILE A 556 29.98 -13.24 -23.40
N VAL A 557 30.48 -13.17 -22.16
CA VAL A 557 31.83 -13.59 -21.75
C VAL A 557 31.92 -15.12 -21.83
N SER A 558 33.01 -15.66 -22.39
CA SER A 558 33.16 -17.12 -22.56
C SER A 558 33.80 -17.79 -21.35
N GLU A 559 33.62 -19.11 -21.18
CA GLU A 559 34.30 -19.90 -20.14
C GLU A 559 35.84 -19.74 -20.17
N GLU A 560 36.43 -19.41 -21.33
CA GLU A 560 37.87 -19.18 -21.50
C GLU A 560 38.31 -17.76 -21.07
N ASP A 561 37.39 -16.80 -20.96
CA ASP A 561 37.67 -15.41 -20.52
C ASP A 561 37.67 -15.24 -18.98
N PHE A 562 37.21 -16.22 -18.20
CA PHE A 562 37.24 -16.20 -16.72
C PHE A 562 38.68 -16.21 -16.12
N GLY A 563 39.72 -16.26 -16.96
CA GLY A 563 41.12 -16.27 -16.56
C GLY A 563 41.74 -14.88 -16.33
N MET A 564 41.47 -14.28 -15.16
CA MET A 564 42.32 -13.26 -14.49
C MET A 564 42.98 -12.20 -15.39
N GLY A 565 42.23 -11.14 -15.70
CA GLY A 565 42.61 -10.01 -16.58
C GLY A 565 43.74 -9.10 -16.08
N GLY A 566 44.94 -9.62 -15.85
CA GLY A 566 46.17 -8.84 -15.68
C GLY A 566 47.00 -9.15 -14.41
N PRO A 567 48.25 -8.65 -14.33
CA PRO A 567 49.25 -9.06 -13.34
C PRO A 567 49.03 -8.50 -11.92
N GLN A 568 47.78 -8.24 -11.51
CA GLN A 568 47.43 -7.69 -10.19
C GLN A 568 46.18 -8.30 -9.53
N SER A 569 45.60 -9.38 -10.07
CA SER A 569 44.52 -10.14 -9.42
C SER A 569 43.34 -9.28 -8.91
N ARG A 570 42.57 -8.67 -9.82
CA ARG A 570 41.51 -7.72 -9.45
C ARG A 570 40.12 -8.16 -9.93
N VAL A 571 39.22 -8.31 -8.95
CA VAL A 571 37.75 -8.46 -9.04
C VAL A 571 37.23 -9.85 -9.46
N TYR A 572 36.23 -10.30 -8.73
CA TYR A 572 35.44 -11.51 -8.95
C TYR A 572 34.26 -11.22 -9.88
N TRP A 573 33.96 -12.16 -10.77
CA TRP A 573 32.78 -12.13 -11.61
C TRP A 573 31.99 -13.42 -11.41
N PRO A 574 30.69 -13.35 -11.08
CA PRO A 574 29.83 -14.51 -11.15
C PRO A 574 29.79 -15.09 -12.56
N GLU A 575 29.66 -16.42 -12.66
CA GLU A 575 29.35 -17.09 -13.93
C GLU A 575 28.08 -16.49 -14.56
N ASP A 576 28.11 -16.26 -15.87
CA ASP A 576 27.04 -15.63 -16.67
C ASP A 576 26.76 -14.13 -16.39
N ALA A 577 27.59 -13.44 -15.61
CA ALA A 577 27.50 -11.98 -15.47
C ALA A 577 27.92 -11.23 -16.76
N THR A 578 27.26 -10.11 -17.07
CA THR A 578 27.54 -9.27 -18.24
C THR A 578 27.99 -7.87 -17.82
N PHE A 579 28.86 -7.24 -18.60
CA PHE A 579 29.41 -5.90 -18.32
C PHE A 579 29.52 -5.10 -19.62
N SER A 580 29.21 -3.81 -19.56
CA SER A 580 29.41 -2.89 -20.68
C SER A 580 30.89 -2.52 -20.84
N ASP A 581 31.41 -2.55 -22.07
CA ASP A 581 32.76 -2.03 -22.40
C ASP A 581 32.89 -0.51 -22.11
N ALA A 582 31.78 0.18 -21.82
CA ALA A 582 31.75 1.60 -21.48
C ALA A 582 32.10 1.93 -20.01
N ILE A 583 32.21 0.95 -19.11
CA ILE A 583 32.43 1.18 -17.66
C ILE A 583 33.77 0.62 -17.15
N LYS A 584 34.26 1.13 -16.02
CA LYS A 584 35.50 0.66 -15.38
C LYS A 584 35.52 0.86 -13.88
N ILE A 585 35.91 -0.19 -13.14
CA ILE A 585 36.24 -0.11 -11.71
C ILE A 585 37.56 0.64 -11.52
N VAL A 586 37.57 1.59 -10.58
CA VAL A 586 38.72 2.41 -10.18
C VAL A 586 38.90 2.43 -8.66
N ASP A 587 40.10 2.81 -8.23
CA ASP A 587 40.51 2.92 -6.83
C ASP A 587 40.43 4.41 -6.45
N LEU A 588 39.48 4.77 -5.57
CA LEU A 588 39.10 6.16 -5.26
C LEU A 588 39.33 6.51 -3.79
N ARG A 589 40.16 5.71 -3.11
CA ARG A 589 40.57 5.90 -1.70
C ARG A 589 41.45 7.13 -1.47
N ASP A 590 42.00 7.71 -2.53
CA ASP A 590 42.71 9.01 -2.50
C ASP A 590 41.78 10.19 -2.17
N ARG A 591 40.48 10.04 -2.45
CA ARG A 591 39.40 10.96 -2.04
C ARG A 591 38.39 10.31 -1.07
N ASN A 592 38.83 9.29 -0.32
CA ASN A 592 38.03 8.51 0.66
C ASN A 592 36.77 7.79 0.12
N ALA A 593 36.64 7.58 -1.19
CA ALA A 593 35.46 6.98 -1.81
C ALA A 593 35.69 5.51 -2.26
N GLY A 594 36.31 4.70 -1.40
CA GLY A 594 36.46 3.25 -1.60
C GLY A 594 37.03 2.83 -2.97
N ARG A 595 36.42 1.81 -3.57
CA ARG A 595 36.47 1.61 -5.02
C ARG A 595 35.13 2.08 -5.58
N GLY A 596 35.14 2.61 -6.80
CA GLY A 596 33.93 3.02 -7.50
C GLY A 596 33.99 2.63 -8.97
N ILE A 597 32.91 2.87 -9.71
CA ILE A 597 32.82 2.63 -11.15
C ILE A 597 32.78 3.98 -11.86
N ILE A 598 33.55 4.15 -12.94
CA ILE A 598 33.51 5.34 -13.79
C ILE A 598 33.14 4.98 -15.23
N ALA A 599 32.55 5.92 -15.94
CA ALA A 599 32.33 5.85 -17.38
C ALA A 599 33.64 6.10 -18.15
N LEU A 600 33.96 5.25 -19.13
CA LEU A 600 35.11 5.39 -20.04
C LEU A 600 34.82 6.27 -21.26
N GLN A 601 33.55 6.37 -21.61
CA GLN A 601 32.99 7.13 -22.74
C GLN A 601 31.65 7.73 -22.29
N ASP A 602 31.05 8.60 -23.10
CA ASP A 602 29.69 9.08 -22.83
C ASP A 602 28.70 7.90 -22.92
N ILE A 603 27.89 7.71 -21.87
CA ILE A 603 26.86 6.69 -21.77
C ILE A 603 25.49 7.38 -21.93
N PRO A 604 24.56 6.88 -22.77
CA PRO A 604 23.18 7.38 -22.83
C PRO A 604 22.42 7.14 -21.52
N ALA A 605 21.20 7.69 -21.40
CA ALA A 605 20.23 7.24 -20.40
C ALA A 605 19.70 5.83 -20.76
N GLU A 606 19.07 5.15 -19.80
CA GLU A 606 18.46 3.81 -19.91
C GLU A 606 19.42 2.73 -20.48
N THR A 607 20.73 2.95 -20.39
CA THR A 607 21.74 1.99 -20.83
C THR A 607 22.07 1.01 -19.72
N THR A 608 21.93 -0.28 -19.98
CA THR A 608 22.42 -1.36 -19.12
C THR A 608 23.94 -1.28 -18.98
N LEU A 609 24.39 -1.18 -17.73
CA LEU A 609 25.79 -1.05 -17.35
C LEU A 609 26.40 -2.44 -17.06
N PHE A 610 25.66 -3.28 -16.34
CA PHE A 610 26.01 -4.67 -16.06
C PHE A 610 24.80 -5.46 -15.51
N THR A 611 24.84 -6.79 -15.64
CA THR A 611 23.83 -7.71 -15.09
C THR A 611 24.50 -8.81 -14.27
N ILE A 612 24.00 -9.03 -13.05
CA ILE A 612 24.50 -10.01 -12.07
C ILE A 612 23.45 -11.10 -11.88
N PRO A 613 23.72 -12.38 -12.25
CA PRO A 613 22.75 -13.45 -12.08
C PRO A 613 22.61 -13.86 -10.61
N ARG A 614 21.38 -14.12 -10.14
CA ARG A 614 21.07 -14.39 -8.72
C ARG A 614 21.85 -15.58 -8.13
N LYS A 615 22.26 -16.56 -8.95
CA LYS A 615 23.16 -17.67 -8.53
C LYS A 615 24.53 -17.23 -8.00
N GLY A 616 24.95 -16.00 -8.29
CA GLY A 616 26.23 -15.41 -7.87
C GLY A 616 26.18 -14.63 -6.55
N ILE A 617 25.00 -14.30 -6.06
CA ILE A 617 24.75 -13.55 -4.82
C ILE A 617 25.03 -14.46 -3.62
N ILE A 618 25.54 -13.93 -2.50
CA ILE A 618 25.70 -14.69 -1.25
C ILE A 618 24.44 -14.51 -0.40
N ASN A 619 23.67 -15.57 -0.20
CA ASN A 619 22.48 -15.61 0.65
C ASN A 619 22.24 -17.03 1.22
N ILE A 620 21.09 -17.22 1.91
CA ILE A 620 20.67 -18.50 2.51
C ILE A 620 20.51 -19.62 1.46
N GLU A 621 19.96 -19.32 0.29
CA GLU A 621 19.67 -20.33 -0.75
C GLU A 621 20.94 -20.83 -1.48
N THR A 622 21.88 -19.91 -1.70
CA THR A 622 23.05 -20.11 -2.57
C THR A 622 24.26 -20.71 -1.87
N SER A 623 24.34 -20.62 -0.54
CA SER A 623 25.39 -21.28 0.27
C SER A 623 25.05 -22.74 0.54
N GLU A 624 26.08 -23.54 0.84
CA GLU A 624 25.93 -24.92 1.29
C GLU A 624 25.77 -25.04 2.81
N LEU A 625 25.95 -23.95 3.59
CA LEU A 625 25.90 -24.03 5.05
C LEU A 625 24.54 -24.50 5.60
N PRO A 626 23.37 -23.98 5.18
CA PRO A 626 22.08 -24.44 5.69
C PRO A 626 21.78 -25.92 5.36
N LYS A 627 22.43 -26.46 4.32
CA LYS A 627 22.33 -27.88 3.92
C LYS A 627 23.22 -28.78 4.78
N LYS A 628 24.28 -28.22 5.39
CA LYS A 628 25.21 -28.90 6.31
C LYS A 628 24.76 -28.86 7.77
N ILE A 629 24.13 -27.76 8.20
CA ILE A 629 23.62 -27.56 9.57
C ILE A 629 22.15 -27.08 9.56
N PRO A 630 21.21 -27.84 8.96
CA PRO A 630 19.82 -27.42 8.85
C PRO A 630 19.20 -27.08 10.20
N ASP A 631 19.60 -27.80 11.26
CA ASP A 631 19.22 -27.56 12.65
C ASP A 631 19.43 -26.13 13.17
N ALA A 632 20.28 -25.32 12.54
CA ALA A 632 20.55 -23.92 12.91
C ALA A 632 19.81 -22.88 12.06
N PHE A 633 19.22 -23.30 10.93
CA PHE A 633 18.45 -22.46 9.99
C PHE A 633 16.96 -22.86 9.94
N ASP A 634 16.54 -23.68 10.89
CA ASP A 634 15.18 -24.20 11.03
C ASP A 634 14.33 -23.21 11.82
N LEU A 635 13.66 -22.31 11.10
CA LEU A 635 12.81 -21.25 11.65
C LEU A 635 11.52 -21.78 12.30
N ASP A 636 11.14 -23.04 12.03
CA ASP A 636 9.94 -23.68 12.56
C ASP A 636 10.18 -24.38 13.93
N LYS A 637 11.35 -24.20 14.55
CA LYS A 637 11.68 -24.84 15.84
C LYS A 637 10.96 -24.17 17.01
N PRO A 638 10.31 -24.95 17.90
CA PRO A 638 9.74 -24.43 19.14
C PRO A 638 10.83 -24.12 20.17
N ASP A 639 10.60 -23.08 20.98
CA ASP A 639 11.48 -22.64 22.08
C ASP A 639 11.50 -23.63 23.27
N GLU A 640 12.12 -24.80 23.11
CA GLU A 640 12.32 -25.76 24.22
C GLU A 640 13.50 -25.39 25.15
N ASP A 641 14.33 -24.39 24.81
CA ASP A 641 15.60 -24.05 25.50
C ASP A 641 15.93 -22.52 25.58
N ASP A 642 14.93 -21.61 25.52
CA ASP A 642 15.11 -20.14 25.54
C ASP A 642 16.05 -19.56 24.43
N ALA A 643 16.22 -20.28 23.32
CA ALA A 643 17.18 -19.98 22.26
C ALA A 643 16.48 -19.80 20.90
N PRO A 644 16.11 -18.56 20.52
CA PRO A 644 15.38 -18.30 19.28
C PRO A 644 16.20 -18.66 18.03
N GLY A 645 15.50 -19.00 16.94
CA GLY A 645 16.10 -19.26 15.63
C GLY A 645 16.84 -18.04 15.05
N LEU A 646 17.74 -18.29 14.10
CA LEU A 646 18.51 -17.21 13.45
C LEU A 646 17.60 -16.36 12.55
N ASP A 647 17.48 -15.06 12.87
CA ASP A 647 16.94 -14.05 11.94
C ASP A 647 17.76 -13.98 10.62
N SER A 648 17.25 -13.28 9.60
CA SER A 648 17.91 -13.21 8.29
C SER A 648 19.30 -12.55 8.35
N TRP A 649 19.49 -11.61 9.28
CA TRP A 649 20.74 -10.89 9.52
C TRP A 649 21.83 -11.80 10.10
N SER A 650 21.52 -12.48 11.20
CA SER A 650 22.35 -13.44 11.92
C SER A 650 22.65 -14.67 11.05
N SER A 651 21.67 -15.11 10.26
CA SER A 651 21.83 -16.12 9.22
C SER A 651 22.87 -15.72 8.17
N LEU A 652 22.78 -14.50 7.62
CA LEU A 652 23.72 -14.01 6.61
C LEU A 652 25.13 -13.78 7.18
N ILE A 653 25.25 -13.26 8.41
CA ILE A 653 26.54 -13.18 9.13
C ILE A 653 27.15 -14.58 9.26
N LEU A 654 26.39 -15.57 9.72
CA LEU A 654 26.88 -16.93 9.92
C LEU A 654 27.35 -17.57 8.61
N ILE A 655 26.63 -17.32 7.50
CA ILE A 655 27.00 -17.76 6.15
C ILE A 655 28.30 -17.07 5.70
N MET A 656 28.42 -15.75 5.84
CA MET A 656 29.64 -15.03 5.46
C MET A 656 30.85 -15.46 6.30
N VAL A 657 30.67 -15.70 7.60
CA VAL A 657 31.71 -16.26 8.49
C VAL A 657 32.13 -17.65 8.01
N TYR A 658 31.18 -18.51 7.65
CA TYR A 658 31.47 -19.85 7.11
C TYR A 658 32.24 -19.79 5.79
N GLU A 659 31.75 -19.05 4.78
CA GLU A 659 32.38 -18.95 3.46
C GLU A 659 33.78 -18.33 3.55
N TYR A 660 33.95 -17.27 4.36
CA TYR A 660 35.27 -16.69 4.65
C TYR A 660 36.24 -17.68 5.29
N LEU A 661 35.76 -18.56 6.18
CA LEU A 661 36.57 -19.60 6.81
C LEU A 661 36.81 -20.84 5.92
N GLN A 662 36.05 -21.03 4.83
CA GLN A 662 36.40 -22.04 3.82
C GLN A 662 37.65 -21.67 3.00
N ASP A 663 38.05 -20.39 3.00
CA ASP A 663 39.22 -19.85 2.30
C ASP A 663 39.22 -20.27 0.81
N GLU A 664 40.29 -20.85 0.28
CA GLU A 664 40.40 -21.35 -1.11
C GLU A 664 39.34 -22.42 -1.52
N ASN A 665 38.49 -22.88 -0.59
CA ASN A 665 37.39 -23.80 -0.87
C ASN A 665 36.03 -23.09 -1.10
N SER A 666 35.91 -21.78 -0.85
CA SER A 666 34.68 -21.04 -1.20
C SER A 666 34.67 -20.61 -2.67
N LYS A 667 33.56 -20.83 -3.36
CA LYS A 667 33.31 -20.30 -4.72
C LYS A 667 33.32 -18.76 -4.78
N TRP A 668 33.19 -18.09 -3.64
CA TRP A 668 33.22 -16.63 -3.50
C TRP A 668 34.55 -16.10 -2.95
N LYS A 669 35.60 -16.93 -2.78
CA LYS A 669 36.91 -16.51 -2.29
C LYS A 669 37.45 -15.23 -2.97
N PRO A 670 37.40 -15.07 -4.32
CA PRO A 670 37.94 -13.86 -4.95
C PRO A 670 37.07 -12.60 -4.72
N TYR A 671 35.84 -12.76 -4.22
CA TYR A 671 34.99 -11.66 -3.75
C TYR A 671 35.39 -11.24 -2.32
N PHE A 672 35.60 -12.20 -1.41
CA PHE A 672 36.16 -11.92 -0.08
C PHE A 672 37.56 -11.28 -0.13
N ASP A 673 38.35 -11.56 -1.18
CA ASP A 673 39.64 -10.92 -1.45
C ASP A 673 39.54 -9.44 -1.90
N VAL A 674 38.36 -8.97 -2.35
CA VAL A 674 38.13 -7.54 -2.67
C VAL A 674 37.38 -6.78 -1.58
N LEU A 675 36.58 -7.44 -0.73
CA LEU A 675 35.84 -6.82 0.36
C LEU A 675 36.73 -6.06 1.38
N PRO A 676 36.23 -4.99 2.05
CA PRO A 676 36.99 -4.23 3.03
C PRO A 676 37.59 -5.08 4.16
N SER A 677 38.80 -4.76 4.59
CA SER A 677 39.49 -5.36 5.75
C SER A 677 39.39 -4.51 7.02
N SER A 678 38.80 -3.32 6.91
CA SER A 678 38.65 -2.32 7.97
C SER A 678 37.53 -1.36 7.60
N PHE A 679 36.82 -0.82 8.60
CA PHE A 679 35.72 0.12 8.40
C PHE A 679 35.92 1.40 9.21
N ASP A 680 35.24 2.47 8.78
CA ASP A 680 35.11 3.73 9.51
C ASP A 680 33.71 3.97 10.08
N THR A 681 32.87 2.93 10.16
CA THR A 681 31.62 2.97 10.95
C THR A 681 31.93 3.13 12.46
N PRO A 682 31.10 3.87 13.22
CA PRO A 682 31.34 4.20 14.64
C PRO A 682 31.66 3.02 15.57
N MET A 683 31.21 1.80 15.29
CA MET A 683 31.52 0.62 16.10
C MET A 683 33.02 0.23 16.15
N PHE A 684 33.83 0.73 15.20
CA PHE A 684 35.30 0.56 15.19
C PHE A 684 36.05 1.82 15.67
N TRP A 685 35.35 2.81 16.22
CA TRP A 685 35.94 4.01 16.78
C TRP A 685 36.31 3.78 18.25
N SER A 686 37.35 4.48 18.70
CA SER A 686 37.69 4.63 20.12
C SER A 686 36.71 5.59 20.83
N ASP A 687 36.60 5.51 22.15
CA ASP A 687 35.79 6.46 22.94
C ASP A 687 36.15 7.92 22.66
N SER A 688 37.44 8.22 22.50
CA SER A 688 37.95 9.56 22.18
C SER A 688 37.65 10.04 20.75
N GLU A 689 37.30 9.14 19.84
CA GLU A 689 36.77 9.48 18.52
C GLU A 689 35.25 9.65 18.58
N LEU A 690 34.55 8.82 19.35
CA LEU A 690 33.10 8.95 19.61
C LEU A 690 32.76 10.24 20.38
N ASP A 691 33.63 10.71 21.26
CA ASP A 691 33.54 12.02 21.92
C ASP A 691 33.52 13.20 20.92
N LEU A 692 34.02 13.01 19.69
CA LEU A 692 33.98 14.03 18.64
C LEU A 692 32.57 14.23 18.06
N LEU A 693 31.64 13.30 18.27
CA LEU A 693 30.22 13.48 17.92
C LEU A 693 29.48 14.43 18.88
N GLN A 694 30.12 14.81 19.99
CA GLN A 694 29.61 15.77 20.98
C GLN A 694 28.22 15.40 21.53
N ALA A 695 27.16 16.06 21.05
CA ALA A 695 25.78 15.90 21.51
C ALA A 695 24.87 15.21 20.48
N SER A 696 25.43 14.73 19.35
CA SER A 696 24.72 13.93 18.35
C SER A 696 24.11 12.69 19.00
N HIS A 697 22.83 12.43 18.71
CA HIS A 697 22.12 11.26 19.27
C HIS A 697 22.71 9.93 18.77
N MET A 698 23.38 9.93 17.60
CA MET A 698 23.99 8.74 16.99
C MET A 698 24.83 7.90 17.97
N ARG A 699 25.50 8.53 18.96
CA ARG A 699 26.32 7.82 19.95
C ARG A 699 25.55 6.72 20.70
N HIS A 700 24.23 6.88 20.87
CA HIS A 700 23.37 5.90 21.52
C HIS A 700 22.94 4.76 20.58
N LYS A 701 22.95 4.98 19.26
CA LYS A 701 22.47 4.04 18.22
C LYS A 701 23.57 3.15 17.61
N ILE A 702 24.73 3.01 18.27
CA ILE A 702 25.89 2.26 17.73
C ILE A 702 25.73 0.73 17.92
N GLY A 703 24.91 0.26 18.87
CA GLY A 703 24.54 -1.15 19.03
C GLY A 703 25.66 -2.17 19.30
N LYS A 704 26.90 -1.70 19.56
CA LYS A 704 28.09 -2.57 19.61
C LYS A 704 28.02 -3.65 20.68
N ALA A 705 27.56 -3.29 21.89
CA ALA A 705 27.47 -4.23 23.01
C ALA A 705 26.45 -5.33 22.73
N ASP A 706 25.35 -4.99 22.06
CA ASP A 706 24.25 -5.89 21.73
C ASP A 706 24.66 -6.85 20.60
N ALA A 707 25.40 -6.36 19.60
CA ALA A 707 26.05 -7.17 18.57
C ALA A 707 27.10 -8.12 19.17
N GLU A 708 27.98 -7.65 20.06
CA GLU A 708 28.94 -8.52 20.79
C GLU A 708 28.21 -9.60 21.60
N ASN A 709 27.11 -9.25 22.26
CA ASN A 709 26.26 -10.15 23.02
C ASN A 709 25.57 -11.20 22.14
N MET A 710 25.03 -10.82 20.98
CA MET A 710 24.44 -11.75 20.00
C MET A 710 25.48 -12.71 19.41
N PHE A 711 26.67 -12.20 19.05
CA PHE A 711 27.76 -13.05 18.58
C PHE A 711 28.22 -14.06 19.63
N GLN A 712 28.32 -13.64 20.90
CA GLN A 712 28.73 -14.51 22.00
C GLN A 712 27.68 -15.57 22.40
N LYS A 713 26.38 -15.21 22.38
CA LYS A 713 25.30 -16.12 22.81
C LYS A 713 24.76 -17.00 21.69
N THR A 714 24.71 -16.51 20.45
CA THR A 714 24.00 -17.18 19.35
C THR A 714 24.99 -17.76 18.34
N LEU A 715 25.81 -16.93 17.70
CA LEU A 715 26.66 -17.40 16.59
C LEU A 715 27.84 -18.27 17.07
N LEU A 716 28.54 -17.85 18.13
CA LEU A 716 29.75 -18.53 18.60
C LEU A 716 29.49 -19.99 19.05
N PRO A 717 28.42 -20.33 19.79
CA PRO A 717 28.07 -21.71 20.08
C PRO A 717 27.81 -22.55 18.83
N ILE A 718 27.15 -22.00 17.80
CA ILE A 718 26.88 -22.70 16.53
C ILE A 718 28.19 -22.98 15.79
N ILE A 719 29.06 -21.98 15.67
CA ILE A 719 30.39 -22.10 15.02
C ILE A 719 31.27 -23.11 15.76
N ARG A 720 31.28 -23.09 17.10
CA ARG A 720 32.12 -24.01 17.92
C ARG A 720 31.62 -25.44 17.87
N THR A 721 30.31 -25.66 17.99
CA THR A 721 29.68 -26.99 17.88
C THR A 721 29.94 -27.62 16.52
N ASN A 722 29.96 -26.80 15.47
CA ASN A 722 30.17 -27.24 14.08
C ASN A 722 31.59 -26.93 13.56
N SER A 723 32.60 -26.89 14.44
CA SER A 723 33.93 -26.33 14.13
C SER A 723 34.70 -27.03 13.00
N GLU A 724 34.42 -28.31 12.72
CA GLU A 724 34.95 -29.01 11.53
C GLU A 724 34.28 -28.53 10.22
N ILE A 725 32.99 -28.22 10.23
CA ILE A 725 32.26 -27.68 9.07
C ILE A 725 32.72 -26.24 8.77
N PHE A 726 32.93 -25.44 9.81
CA PHE A 726 33.41 -24.06 9.71
C PHE A 726 34.93 -23.95 9.49
N ASN A 727 35.70 -25.06 9.39
CA ASN A 727 37.17 -25.03 9.24
C ASN A 727 37.89 -24.08 10.22
N VAL A 728 37.39 -23.99 11.47
CA VAL A 728 37.81 -22.95 12.44
C VAL A 728 39.32 -22.99 12.71
N GLY A 729 39.89 -24.19 12.76
CA GLY A 729 41.31 -24.41 13.05
C GLY A 729 41.67 -23.99 14.47
N THR A 730 42.76 -23.25 14.64
CA THR A 730 43.25 -22.79 15.95
C THR A 730 42.71 -21.43 16.39
N LYS A 731 41.73 -20.85 15.67
CA LYS A 731 41.20 -19.51 15.99
C LYS A 731 40.52 -19.47 17.35
N THR A 732 40.85 -18.46 18.15
CA THR A 732 40.23 -18.12 19.43
C THR A 732 38.84 -17.51 19.26
N ASP A 733 38.08 -17.40 20.36
CA ASP A 733 36.73 -16.81 20.33
C ASP A 733 36.77 -15.32 19.96
N ALA A 734 37.82 -14.61 20.40
CA ALA A 734 38.04 -13.21 20.03
C ALA A 734 38.27 -13.03 18.52
N GLU A 735 39.08 -13.89 17.89
CA GLU A 735 39.29 -13.86 16.43
C GLU A 735 38.00 -14.20 15.67
N LEU A 736 37.14 -15.07 16.19
CA LEU A 736 35.84 -15.37 15.58
C LEU A 736 34.85 -14.20 15.72
N ILE A 737 34.84 -13.52 16.87
CA ILE A 737 34.02 -12.32 17.10
C ILE A 737 34.51 -11.14 16.23
N GLU A 738 35.82 -10.97 16.05
CA GLU A 738 36.40 -9.98 15.13
C GLU A 738 35.96 -10.24 13.67
N ILE A 739 35.96 -11.50 13.24
CA ILE A 739 35.43 -11.88 11.92
C ILE A 739 33.91 -11.64 11.85
N ALA A 740 33.14 -11.95 12.89
CA ALA A 740 31.69 -11.71 12.92
C ALA A 740 31.36 -10.21 12.83
N HIS A 741 32.09 -9.33 13.54
CA HIS A 741 32.00 -7.88 13.35
C HIS A 741 32.34 -7.47 11.92
N ARG A 742 33.44 -7.99 11.35
CA ARG A 742 33.80 -7.68 9.96
C ARG A 742 32.68 -8.05 9.00
N MET A 743 32.04 -9.21 9.15
CA MET A 743 30.94 -9.63 8.27
C MET A 743 29.67 -8.81 8.51
N GLY A 744 29.25 -8.60 9.76
CA GLY A 744 28.07 -7.76 10.07
C GLY A 744 28.21 -6.32 9.55
N SER A 745 29.39 -5.72 9.67
CA SER A 745 29.67 -4.39 9.10
C SER A 745 29.84 -4.41 7.57
N THR A 746 30.16 -5.57 6.97
CA THR A 746 30.09 -5.71 5.51
C THR A 746 28.63 -5.70 5.06
N ILE A 747 27.77 -6.49 5.70
CA ILE A 747 26.34 -6.57 5.37
C ILE A 747 25.69 -5.20 5.54
N MET A 748 25.96 -4.50 6.65
CA MET A 748 25.41 -3.16 6.93
C MET A 748 25.73 -2.09 5.89
N ALA A 749 26.82 -2.25 5.13
CA ALA A 749 27.30 -1.27 4.16
C ALA A 749 27.23 -1.73 2.69
N TYR A 750 27.00 -3.02 2.43
CA TYR A 750 27.15 -3.63 1.09
C TYR A 750 26.13 -4.75 0.77
N ALA A 751 25.26 -5.15 1.69
CA ALA A 751 24.16 -6.06 1.35
C ALA A 751 23.03 -5.31 0.65
N PHE A 752 22.37 -6.01 -0.26
CA PHE A 752 21.12 -5.57 -0.87
C PHE A 752 19.97 -6.38 -0.26
N ASP A 753 18.78 -5.81 -0.26
CA ASP A 753 17.58 -6.64 -0.25
C ASP A 753 17.50 -7.43 -1.56
N LEU A 754 16.90 -8.63 -1.55
CA LEU A 754 16.76 -9.45 -2.75
C LEU A 754 15.29 -9.65 -3.16
N GLU A 755 14.36 -9.19 -2.34
CA GLU A 755 12.97 -9.01 -2.73
C GLU A 755 12.85 -7.80 -3.69
N ASN A 756 11.67 -7.52 -4.25
CA ASN A 756 11.52 -6.48 -5.27
C ASN A 756 11.14 -5.14 -4.63
N ASP A 757 11.97 -4.10 -4.83
CA ASP A 757 11.77 -2.73 -4.30
C ASP A 757 10.42 -2.10 -4.71
N ASP A 758 9.76 -2.64 -5.74
CA ASP A 758 8.42 -2.28 -6.22
C ASP A 758 7.29 -2.35 -5.15
N GLU A 759 7.53 -2.91 -3.95
CA GLU A 759 6.56 -2.93 -2.84
C GLU A 759 6.52 -1.62 -2.00
N GLU A 760 7.50 -0.71 -2.12
CA GLU A 760 7.68 0.43 -1.18
C GLU A 760 7.30 1.84 -1.72
N GLU A 761 6.45 1.98 -2.76
CA GLU A 761 6.02 3.31 -3.29
C GLU A 761 4.63 3.84 -2.81
N GLU A 762 3.95 3.18 -1.85
CA GLU A 762 2.68 3.67 -1.25
C GLU A 762 2.77 4.12 0.24
N GLU A 763 3.95 4.10 0.88
CA GLU A 763 4.19 4.64 2.24
C GLU A 763 5.41 5.60 2.21
N ALA A 764 5.17 6.92 2.27
CA ALA A 764 6.18 7.96 2.00
C ALA A 764 6.43 8.88 3.22
N ASP A 765 6.11 8.37 4.40
CA ASP A 765 6.01 9.09 5.67
C ASP A 765 6.27 8.12 6.84
N GLY A 766 7.50 7.60 6.92
CA GLY A 766 7.98 6.74 8.00
C GLY A 766 9.50 6.74 8.15
N TRP A 767 9.99 6.89 9.39
CA TRP A 767 11.42 6.76 9.69
C TRP A 767 11.87 5.31 9.49
N VAL A 768 13.10 5.10 8.97
CA VAL A 768 13.69 3.76 8.86
C VAL A 768 14.18 3.29 10.22
N GLU A 769 13.20 2.90 11.05
CA GLU A 769 13.41 2.02 12.20
C GLU A 769 14.14 0.74 11.75
N ASP A 770 14.84 0.08 12.68
CA ASP A 770 15.81 -0.95 12.34
C ASP A 770 15.12 -2.18 11.72
N ARG A 771 15.35 -2.41 10.41
CA ARG A 771 14.62 -3.39 9.59
C ARG A 771 14.60 -4.77 10.23
N ASP A 772 13.39 -5.21 10.56
CA ASP A 772 13.07 -6.25 11.53
C ASP A 772 13.23 -7.70 11.00
N GLY A 773 14.39 -7.99 10.39
CA GLY A 773 14.89 -9.34 10.06
C GLY A 773 14.07 -10.18 9.06
N LYS A 774 13.10 -9.59 8.37
CA LYS A 774 12.05 -10.32 7.61
C LYS A 774 12.34 -10.55 6.12
N SER A 775 13.07 -9.66 5.46
CA SER A 775 13.42 -9.80 4.04
C SER A 775 14.73 -10.56 3.84
N MET A 776 14.86 -11.20 2.67
CA MET A 776 16.05 -11.98 2.29
C MET A 776 17.17 -11.07 1.78
N MET A 777 17.99 -10.56 2.67
CA MET A 777 19.24 -9.88 2.29
C MET A 777 20.24 -10.82 1.60
N GLY A 778 21.12 -10.24 0.78
CA GLY A 778 22.33 -10.92 0.31
C GLY A 778 23.42 -9.98 -0.20
N MET A 779 24.64 -10.52 -0.26
CA MET A 779 25.78 -9.80 -0.84
C MET A 779 25.76 -9.94 -2.35
N VAL A 780 25.69 -8.84 -3.09
CA VAL A 780 25.60 -8.83 -4.55
C VAL A 780 26.93 -8.34 -5.15
N PRO A 781 27.84 -9.25 -5.59
CA PRO A 781 29.14 -8.85 -6.11
C PRO A 781 29.00 -7.91 -7.30
N MET A 782 29.87 -6.89 -7.36
CA MET A 782 29.91 -5.81 -8.36
C MET A 782 28.82 -4.74 -8.22
N ALA A 783 27.57 -5.08 -7.88
CA ALA A 783 26.58 -4.06 -7.51
C ALA A 783 27.05 -3.28 -6.26
N ASP A 784 27.69 -3.99 -5.32
CA ASP A 784 28.33 -3.46 -4.13
C ASP A 784 29.61 -2.63 -4.37
N ILE A 785 30.05 -2.47 -5.62
CA ILE A 785 31.18 -1.60 -6.02
C ILE A 785 30.67 -0.22 -6.47
N LEU A 786 29.35 -0.01 -6.55
CA LEU A 786 28.76 1.31 -6.72
C LEU A 786 28.80 2.08 -5.39
N ASN A 787 29.57 3.16 -5.35
CA ASN A 787 29.39 4.22 -4.36
C ASN A 787 27.99 4.84 -4.51
N ALA A 788 27.52 5.52 -3.46
CA ALA A 788 26.28 6.28 -3.49
C ALA A 788 26.47 7.73 -3.02
N ASP A 789 25.48 8.56 -3.34
CA ASP A 789 25.35 9.96 -2.93
C ASP A 789 23.86 10.35 -3.10
N ALA A 790 23.44 11.49 -2.55
CA ALA A 790 22.02 11.87 -2.58
C ALA A 790 21.53 12.17 -4.01
N GLU A 791 22.44 12.59 -4.89
CA GLU A 791 22.20 12.64 -6.34
C GLU A 791 22.97 11.50 -7.01
N PHE A 792 22.23 10.51 -7.49
CA PHE A 792 22.70 9.28 -8.11
C PHE A 792 22.50 9.36 -9.64
N ASN A 793 23.06 8.43 -10.41
CA ASN A 793 22.88 8.38 -11.86
C ASN A 793 22.70 6.96 -12.43
N ALA A 794 22.69 5.95 -11.57
CA ALA A 794 22.32 4.57 -11.88
C ALA A 794 21.32 4.02 -10.85
N HIS A 795 20.58 2.99 -11.25
CA HIS A 795 19.61 2.27 -10.43
C HIS A 795 19.73 0.76 -10.64
N VAL A 796 19.40 -0.03 -9.62
CA VAL A 796 19.50 -1.50 -9.61
C VAL A 796 18.11 -2.09 -9.79
N ASN A 797 17.89 -2.79 -10.90
CA ASN A 797 16.59 -3.33 -11.30
C ASN A 797 16.54 -4.82 -10.96
N HIS A 798 15.48 -5.27 -10.28
CA HIS A 798 15.36 -6.64 -9.77
C HIS A 798 14.57 -7.54 -10.74
N GLU A 799 15.25 -8.48 -11.40
CA GLU A 799 14.66 -9.43 -12.35
C GLU A 799 14.49 -10.85 -11.76
N GLU A 800 13.86 -11.75 -12.52
CA GLU A 800 13.57 -13.14 -12.10
C GLU A 800 14.85 -13.98 -11.88
N ASP A 801 15.81 -13.91 -12.80
CA ASP A 801 17.08 -14.67 -12.75
C ASP A 801 18.31 -13.79 -12.38
N SER A 802 18.14 -12.46 -12.30
CA SER A 802 19.25 -11.48 -12.30
C SER A 802 18.91 -10.15 -11.59
N LEU A 803 19.95 -9.38 -11.24
CA LEU A 803 19.87 -7.94 -10.93
C LEU A 803 20.61 -7.18 -12.03
N THR A 804 19.99 -6.16 -12.62
CA THR A 804 20.54 -5.40 -13.76
C THR A 804 20.70 -3.93 -13.37
N VAL A 805 21.87 -3.34 -13.58
CA VAL A 805 22.10 -1.92 -13.29
C VAL A 805 21.95 -1.09 -14.56
N THR A 806 21.08 -0.09 -14.53
CA THR A 806 20.83 0.85 -15.64
C THR A 806 21.20 2.28 -15.26
N SER A 807 21.53 3.09 -16.26
CA SER A 807 21.76 4.54 -16.11
C SER A 807 20.44 5.32 -16.17
N LEU A 808 20.23 6.26 -15.25
CA LEU A 808 19.02 7.10 -15.20
C LEU A 808 19.09 8.32 -16.13
N ARG A 809 20.30 8.86 -16.31
CA ARG A 809 20.59 10.02 -17.15
C ARG A 809 21.90 9.83 -17.92
N PRO A 810 22.18 10.61 -18.97
CA PRO A 810 23.42 10.46 -19.72
C PRO A 810 24.64 10.80 -18.85
N ILE A 811 25.55 9.83 -18.71
CA ILE A 811 26.78 9.94 -17.89
C ILE A 811 27.95 10.30 -18.81
N LYS A 812 28.82 11.24 -18.41
CA LYS A 812 29.97 11.66 -19.23
C LYS A 812 31.22 10.84 -19.02
N ALA A 813 32.06 10.76 -20.06
CA ALA A 813 33.36 10.13 -19.98
C ALA A 813 34.22 10.71 -18.83
N GLY A 814 34.54 9.88 -17.84
CA GLY A 814 35.26 10.25 -16.61
C GLY A 814 34.39 10.59 -15.40
N GLU A 815 33.06 10.65 -15.54
CA GLU A 815 32.15 10.72 -14.40
C GLU A 815 32.03 9.37 -13.69
N GLU A 816 31.68 9.42 -12.41
CA GLU A 816 31.40 8.27 -11.56
C GLU A 816 29.95 7.81 -11.74
N ILE A 817 29.76 6.50 -11.61
CA ILE A 817 28.47 5.84 -11.62
C ILE A 817 28.08 5.60 -10.17
N LEU A 818 27.00 6.26 -9.75
CA LEU A 818 26.53 6.35 -8.38
C LEU A 818 25.14 5.70 -8.26
N ASN A 819 24.99 4.82 -7.27
CA ASN A 819 23.71 4.26 -6.85
C ASN A 819 23.03 5.18 -5.82
N TYR A 820 21.78 4.87 -5.45
CA TYR A 820 21.09 5.45 -4.30
C TYR A 820 21.08 4.46 -3.13
N TYR A 821 21.31 4.93 -1.90
CA TYR A 821 21.11 4.14 -0.68
C TYR A 821 19.90 4.62 0.16
N GLY A 822 19.09 5.55 -0.37
CA GLY A 822 17.95 6.14 0.34
C GLY A 822 18.22 7.51 0.99
N PRO A 823 17.18 8.17 1.53
CA PRO A 823 17.20 9.54 2.04
C PRO A 823 17.82 9.64 3.45
N HIS A 824 19.03 9.11 3.64
CA HIS A 824 19.65 9.04 4.96
C HIS A 824 20.33 10.35 5.37
N PRO A 825 20.18 10.82 6.64
CA PRO A 825 21.04 11.88 7.19
C PRO A 825 22.51 11.45 7.21
N ASN A 826 23.45 12.38 7.27
CA ASN A 826 24.88 12.05 7.45
C ASN A 826 25.14 11.25 8.74
N SER A 827 24.27 11.37 9.75
CA SER A 827 24.36 10.57 10.97
C SER A 827 24.17 9.07 10.70
N GLU A 828 23.10 8.70 10.01
CA GLU A 828 22.81 7.31 9.60
C GLU A 828 23.77 6.82 8.51
N LEU A 829 24.17 7.68 7.58
CA LEU A 829 25.15 7.37 6.54
C LEU A 829 26.50 6.98 7.15
N LEU A 830 26.93 7.72 8.19
CA LEU A 830 28.12 7.38 8.96
C LEU A 830 27.92 6.12 9.81
N ARG A 831 26.75 5.97 10.45
CA ARG A 831 26.40 4.80 11.28
C ARG A 831 26.48 3.49 10.50
N ARG A 832 25.82 3.43 9.34
CA ARG A 832 25.62 2.23 8.52
C ARG A 832 26.77 1.98 7.54
N TYR A 833 27.18 3.01 6.80
CA TYR A 833 28.12 2.88 5.67
C TYR A 833 29.53 3.43 5.95
N GLY A 834 29.71 4.22 7.01
CA GLY A 834 31.03 4.73 7.42
C GLY A 834 31.54 5.96 6.65
N TYR A 835 30.64 6.70 5.99
CA TYR A 835 30.99 7.94 5.26
C TYR A 835 29.96 9.06 5.46
N VAL A 836 30.29 10.27 4.99
CA VAL A 836 29.43 11.47 4.97
C VAL A 836 29.62 12.20 3.64
N THR A 837 28.63 12.98 3.20
CA THR A 837 28.68 13.77 1.96
C THR A 837 27.87 15.06 2.10
N GLU A 838 28.32 16.11 1.43
CA GLU A 838 27.68 17.43 1.46
C GLU A 838 26.23 17.37 0.95
N LYS A 839 25.92 16.50 -0.02
CA LYS A 839 24.55 16.41 -0.56
C LYS A 839 23.56 15.74 0.38
N HIS A 840 23.99 14.73 1.15
CA HIS A 840 23.15 14.12 2.20
C HIS A 840 22.86 15.10 3.35
N SER A 841 23.53 16.24 3.45
CA SER A 841 23.17 17.26 4.46
C SER A 841 21.75 17.83 4.29
N ARG A 842 21.15 17.65 3.09
CA ARG A 842 19.73 17.91 2.85
C ARG A 842 18.81 17.11 3.77
N TYR A 843 19.23 15.89 4.14
CA TYR A 843 18.51 14.95 5.00
C TYR A 843 18.97 14.99 6.46
N ASP A 844 19.93 15.85 6.85
CA ASP A 844 20.42 15.88 8.24
C ASP A 844 19.28 16.21 9.22
N VAL A 845 19.21 15.45 10.32
CA VAL A 845 18.14 15.47 11.33
C VAL A 845 18.65 15.87 12.71
N VAL A 846 17.74 16.26 13.63
CA VAL A 846 18.02 16.35 15.06
C VAL A 846 16.89 15.74 15.89
N GLU A 847 17.22 14.74 16.69
CA GLU A 847 16.27 14.11 17.62
C GLU A 847 15.99 15.04 18.82
N ILE A 848 14.71 15.15 19.17
CA ILE A 848 14.16 15.97 20.25
C ILE A 848 13.53 15.02 21.30
N PRO A 849 14.29 14.57 22.32
CA PRO A 849 13.72 13.83 23.44
C PRO A 849 12.72 14.69 24.23
N TRP A 850 11.56 14.10 24.55
CA TRP A 850 10.47 14.77 25.25
C TRP A 850 10.86 15.31 26.63
N GLU A 851 11.82 14.65 27.32
CA GLU A 851 12.43 15.13 28.56
C GLU A 851 12.91 16.59 28.48
N ILE A 852 13.42 17.02 27.31
CA ILE A 852 13.88 18.40 27.09
C ILE A 852 12.70 19.37 27.00
N VAL A 853 11.58 18.93 26.43
CA VAL A 853 10.32 19.68 26.33
C VAL A 853 9.68 19.84 27.72
N GLU A 854 9.66 18.77 28.53
CA GLU A 854 9.22 18.81 29.94
C GLU A 854 10.13 19.70 30.80
N SER A 855 11.44 19.68 30.55
CA SER A 855 12.42 20.55 31.20
C SER A 855 12.21 22.02 30.83
N ALA A 856 11.91 22.33 29.58
CA ALA A 856 11.56 23.67 29.11
C ALA A 856 10.22 24.18 29.70
N LEU A 857 9.18 23.33 29.71
CA LEU A 857 7.90 23.59 30.38
C LEU A 857 8.09 23.94 31.86
N THR A 858 8.81 23.08 32.59
CA THR A 858 9.10 23.23 34.03
C THR A 858 9.88 24.53 34.29
N SER A 859 10.98 24.75 33.56
CA SER A 859 11.94 25.83 33.81
C SER A 859 11.41 27.21 33.44
N ASN A 860 10.65 27.33 32.34
CA ASN A 860 10.15 28.64 31.89
C ASN A 860 8.83 29.06 32.55
N PHE A 861 7.98 28.09 32.93
CA PHE A 861 6.60 28.36 33.35
C PHE A 861 6.26 27.92 34.79
N GLY A 862 7.22 27.31 35.51
CA GLY A 862 7.03 26.94 36.92
C GLY A 862 6.01 25.84 37.16
N ILE A 863 5.72 25.04 36.14
CA ILE A 863 4.83 23.89 36.21
C ILE A 863 5.46 22.84 37.13
N SER A 864 4.66 22.23 38.01
CA SER A 864 5.16 21.17 38.90
C SER A 864 5.45 19.89 38.11
N SER A 865 6.60 19.25 38.35
CA SER A 865 6.92 17.94 37.76
C SER A 865 5.85 16.90 38.07
N GLN A 866 5.25 16.94 39.27
CA GLN A 866 4.15 16.06 39.67
C GLN A 866 2.87 16.24 38.82
N ILE A 867 2.70 17.39 38.16
CA ILE A 867 1.58 17.65 37.26
C ILE A 867 1.92 17.17 35.85
N LEU A 868 3.17 17.31 35.40
CA LEU A 868 3.62 16.69 34.16
C LEU A 868 3.54 15.17 34.25
N GLU A 869 4.02 14.56 35.33
CA GLU A 869 3.94 13.13 35.64
C GLU A 869 2.49 12.61 35.66
N GLN A 870 1.54 13.38 36.21
CA GLN A 870 0.11 13.06 36.19
C GLN A 870 -0.54 13.18 34.79
N ILE A 871 -0.04 14.07 33.94
CA ILE A 871 -0.54 14.24 32.56
C ILE A 871 0.07 13.18 31.65
N ARG A 872 1.37 12.91 31.80
CA ARG A 872 2.13 11.84 31.14
C ARG A 872 1.49 10.48 31.39
N GLY A 873 1.30 10.07 32.65
CA GLY A 873 0.67 8.78 32.96
C GLY A 873 -0.76 8.64 32.40
N ALA A 874 -1.49 9.76 32.27
CA ALA A 874 -2.82 9.80 31.66
C ALA A 874 -2.81 9.83 30.11
N LEU A 875 -1.63 9.82 29.47
CA LEU A 875 -1.43 9.68 28.02
C LEU A 875 -0.74 8.36 27.68
N GLU A 876 0.18 7.91 28.54
CA GLU A 876 0.74 6.55 28.53
C GLU A 876 -0.37 5.48 28.74
N GLU A 877 -1.45 5.78 29.47
CA GLU A 877 -2.65 4.91 29.60
C GLU A 877 -3.55 4.81 28.34
N ASP A 878 -3.34 5.69 27.35
CA ASP A 878 -4.13 5.84 26.11
C ASP A 878 -3.33 5.48 24.83
N GLU A 879 -2.08 4.99 24.96
CA GLU A 879 -1.18 4.55 23.86
C GLU A 879 -0.76 5.65 22.82
N GLU A 880 -1.14 6.92 23.00
CA GLU A 880 -0.81 8.06 22.11
C GLU A 880 0.45 8.87 22.55
N PHE A 881 1.44 8.27 23.21
CA PHE A 881 2.57 9.01 23.82
C PHE A 881 3.95 8.67 23.21
N GLU A 882 4.66 9.70 22.73
CA GLU A 882 5.98 9.60 22.10
C GLU A 882 7.08 10.27 22.96
N ASP A 883 8.18 9.55 23.23
CA ASP A 883 9.32 10.04 24.04
C ASP A 883 10.41 10.75 23.22
N THR A 884 10.42 10.67 21.88
CA THR A 884 11.41 11.35 21.01
C THR A 884 10.84 11.66 19.63
N PHE A 885 11.00 12.92 19.21
CA PHE A 885 10.51 13.46 17.94
C PHE A 885 11.69 13.80 17.02
N VAL A 886 11.51 13.85 15.70
CA VAL A 886 12.62 14.12 14.76
C VAL A 886 12.45 15.46 14.04
N LEU A 887 13.37 16.38 14.28
CA LEU A 887 13.50 17.62 13.52
C LEU A 887 14.21 17.32 12.20
N GLU A 888 13.63 17.73 11.07
CA GLU A 888 14.21 17.55 9.73
C GLU A 888 13.94 18.75 8.81
N ARG A 889 14.21 18.61 7.51
CA ARG A 889 13.90 19.60 6.47
C ARG A 889 12.87 19.04 5.50
N GLU A 890 12.00 19.89 4.96
CA GLU A 890 11.34 19.56 3.70
C GLU A 890 12.44 19.43 2.63
N THR A 891 12.54 18.26 2.01
CA THR A 891 13.58 17.99 1.01
C THR A 891 13.07 17.88 -0.43
N GLY A 892 11.76 17.72 -0.62
CA GLY A 892 11.14 17.59 -1.94
C GLY A 892 11.47 16.29 -2.68
N GLU A 893 10.68 15.98 -3.71
CA GLU A 893 10.80 14.77 -4.53
C GLU A 893 12.15 14.69 -5.27
N VAL A 894 12.69 13.48 -5.42
CA VAL A 894 13.82 13.21 -6.32
C VAL A 894 13.31 13.27 -7.76
N ASN A 895 14.01 13.97 -8.66
CA ASN A 895 13.71 13.91 -10.09
C ASN A 895 13.98 12.50 -10.63
N SER A 896 13.23 12.07 -11.65
CA SER A 896 13.41 10.76 -12.31
C SER A 896 14.79 10.56 -12.98
N ASP A 897 15.62 11.59 -13.03
CA ASP A 897 16.99 11.54 -13.54
C ASP A 897 18.05 11.36 -12.44
N GLY A 898 17.65 11.35 -11.16
CA GLY A 898 18.52 11.25 -9.97
C GLY A 898 19.10 12.58 -9.48
N THR A 899 18.40 13.70 -9.69
CA THR A 899 18.78 15.05 -9.20
C THR A 899 17.69 15.68 -8.32
N PHE A 900 17.97 16.85 -7.73
CA PHE A 900 16.96 17.67 -7.04
C PHE A 900 16.70 18.99 -7.78
N ALA A 901 15.43 19.38 -7.84
CA ALA A 901 15.03 20.67 -8.42
C ALA A 901 15.26 21.85 -7.48
N GLU A 902 15.10 21.66 -6.17
CA GLU A 902 15.18 22.72 -5.14
C GLU A 902 16.05 22.32 -3.93
N PRO A 903 16.67 23.29 -3.23
CA PRO A 903 17.41 23.03 -2.00
C PRO A 903 16.46 22.80 -0.83
N ALA A 904 16.74 21.77 -0.02
CA ALA A 904 15.97 21.44 1.19
C ALA A 904 15.99 22.59 2.22
N ARG A 905 14.90 22.74 2.98
CA ARG A 905 14.72 23.81 3.97
C ARG A 905 13.91 23.34 5.17
N PHE A 906 14.12 23.96 6.32
CA PHE A 906 13.18 23.86 7.43
C PHE A 906 11.88 24.61 7.09
N GLU A 907 10.72 23.94 7.14
CA GLU A 907 9.40 24.58 7.01
C GLU A 907 8.73 24.76 8.39
N SER A 908 8.52 23.68 9.14
CA SER A 908 7.82 23.71 10.43
C SER A 908 8.32 22.68 11.44
N MET A 909 8.02 22.92 12.71
CA MET A 909 8.27 21.94 13.78
C MET A 909 7.41 20.66 13.58
N PRO A 910 7.91 19.47 13.96
CA PRO A 910 7.19 18.20 13.81
C PRO A 910 5.76 18.24 14.36
N GLU A 911 4.78 17.72 13.60
CA GLU A 911 3.35 17.90 13.91
C GLU A 911 2.92 17.13 15.17
N ASP A 912 3.46 15.92 15.32
CA ASP A 912 3.46 15.03 16.48
C ASP A 912 3.86 15.75 17.79
N LEU A 913 5.07 16.31 17.85
CA LEU A 913 5.61 17.12 18.95
C LEU A 913 4.70 18.30 19.26
N GLN A 914 4.18 18.93 18.21
CA GLN A 914 3.24 20.03 18.40
C GLN A 914 1.90 19.56 18.97
N GLU A 915 1.34 18.42 18.54
CA GLU A 915 0.09 17.81 19.06
C GLU A 915 0.26 17.39 20.52
N GLN A 916 1.31 16.62 20.84
CA GLN A 916 1.61 16.21 22.21
C GLN A 916 1.79 17.44 23.12
N LEU A 917 2.54 18.47 22.69
CA LEU A 917 2.66 19.72 23.44
C LEU A 917 1.34 20.49 23.55
N LYS A 918 0.52 20.54 22.49
CA LYS A 918 -0.85 21.11 22.57
C LYS A 918 -1.68 20.33 23.60
N THR A 919 -1.55 19.01 23.68
CA THR A 919 -2.28 18.14 24.61
C THR A 919 -1.80 18.26 26.06
N PHE A 920 -0.49 18.30 26.31
CA PHE A 920 0.05 18.64 27.63
C PHE A 920 -0.42 20.01 28.10
N LEU A 921 -0.45 21.03 27.22
CA LEU A 921 -0.98 22.35 27.56
C LEU A 921 -2.51 22.37 27.77
N LYS A 922 -3.28 21.48 27.12
CA LYS A 922 -4.70 21.22 27.48
C LYS A 922 -4.78 20.66 28.92
N GLY A 923 -3.91 19.70 29.28
CA GLY A 923 -3.83 19.09 30.61
C GLY A 923 -3.42 20.07 31.72
N ILE A 924 -2.35 20.84 31.50
CA ILE A 924 -1.85 21.87 32.42
C ILE A 924 -2.95 22.90 32.68
N LYS A 925 -3.75 23.30 31.67
CA LYS A 925 -4.89 24.20 31.87
C LYS A 925 -6.00 23.60 32.76
N LYS A 926 -6.24 22.29 32.71
CA LYS A 926 -7.19 21.60 33.61
C LYS A 926 -6.67 21.60 35.06
N ALA A 927 -5.37 21.35 35.26
CA ALA A 927 -4.74 21.23 36.58
C ALA A 927 -4.38 22.59 37.23
N GLN A 928 -4.01 23.59 36.44
CA GLN A 928 -3.63 24.95 36.86
C GLN A 928 -4.26 26.01 35.93
N PRO A 929 -5.54 26.37 36.12
CA PRO A 929 -6.22 27.34 35.28
C PRO A 929 -5.56 28.73 35.22
N ASP A 930 -4.94 29.17 36.33
CA ASP A 930 -4.26 30.46 36.44
C ASP A 930 -2.98 30.55 35.59
N THR A 931 -2.33 29.41 35.29
CA THR A 931 -1.11 29.35 34.46
C THR A 931 -1.43 29.55 32.98
N ILE A 932 -2.61 29.10 32.52
CA ILE A 932 -3.05 29.15 31.11
C ILE A 932 -4.48 29.74 31.02
N PRO A 933 -4.65 31.06 31.29
CA PRO A 933 -5.97 31.68 31.43
C PRO A 933 -6.79 31.61 30.13
N ASP A 934 -6.17 31.85 28.97
CA ASP A 934 -6.84 31.91 27.67
C ASP A 934 -6.04 31.20 26.55
N LYS A 935 -6.60 31.20 25.33
CA LYS A 935 -5.97 30.57 24.16
C LYS A 935 -4.70 31.31 23.72
N ARG A 936 -4.70 32.65 23.70
CA ARG A 936 -3.50 33.43 23.32
C ARG A 936 -2.34 33.07 24.25
N LYS A 937 -2.59 32.98 25.56
CA LYS A 937 -1.51 32.65 26.50
C LYS A 937 -1.00 31.21 26.35
N ARG A 938 -1.89 30.25 26.05
CA ARG A 938 -1.49 28.89 25.67
C ARG A 938 -0.57 28.87 24.44
N ASP A 939 -0.94 29.63 23.41
CA ASP A 939 -0.23 29.64 22.13
C ASP A 939 1.12 30.40 22.25
N GLU A 940 1.18 31.47 23.06
CA GLU A 940 2.44 32.10 23.49
C GLU A 940 3.37 31.13 24.27
N ILE A 941 2.81 30.27 25.13
CA ILE A 941 3.59 29.27 25.88
C ILE A 941 4.10 28.18 24.94
N HIS A 942 3.28 27.67 24.03
CA HIS A 942 3.63 26.63 23.05
C HIS A 942 4.87 27.03 22.23
N GLN A 943 4.85 28.22 21.62
CA GLN A 943 5.98 28.76 20.85
C GLN A 943 7.25 28.95 21.72
N ALA A 944 7.09 29.51 22.92
CA ALA A 944 8.20 29.76 23.83
C ALA A 944 8.81 28.49 24.46
N VAL A 945 8.06 27.38 24.53
CA VAL A 945 8.60 26.05 24.88
C VAL A 945 9.44 25.52 23.73
N LEU A 946 8.90 25.47 22.50
CA LEU A 946 9.60 24.90 21.34
C LEU A 946 10.93 25.62 21.06
N ALA A 947 10.91 26.96 21.04
CA ALA A 947 12.15 27.76 20.90
C ALA A 947 13.16 27.46 22.02
N LYS A 948 12.71 27.32 23.28
CA LYS A 948 13.58 26.98 24.42
C LYS A 948 14.15 25.56 24.30
N THR A 949 13.39 24.59 23.80
CA THR A 949 13.85 23.22 23.54
C THR A 949 14.98 23.23 22.52
N LEU A 950 14.83 23.94 21.40
CA LEU A 950 15.86 24.07 20.36
C LEU A 950 17.11 24.79 20.88
N GLU A 951 16.96 25.91 21.59
CA GLU A 951 18.09 26.58 22.27
C GLU A 951 18.84 25.64 23.22
N THR A 952 18.11 24.77 23.93
CA THR A 952 18.68 23.84 24.92
C THR A 952 19.40 22.68 24.24
N LEU A 953 18.90 22.18 23.11
CA LEU A 953 19.59 21.22 22.25
C LEU A 953 20.87 21.82 21.67
N LEU A 954 20.79 23.01 21.07
CA LEU A 954 21.94 23.70 20.49
C LEU A 954 23.03 23.99 21.55
N ALA A 955 22.64 24.34 22.77
CA ALA A 955 23.56 24.57 23.89
C ALA A 955 24.26 23.30 24.42
N ARG A 956 23.85 22.08 24.01
CA ARG A 956 24.56 20.84 24.35
C ARG A 956 25.87 20.66 23.56
N TYR A 957 26.01 21.29 22.40
CA TYR A 957 27.22 21.21 21.58
C TYR A 957 28.31 22.17 22.11
N PRO A 958 29.49 21.71 22.56
CA PRO A 958 30.55 22.59 23.07
C PRO A 958 31.25 23.46 22.02
N THR A 959 30.78 23.47 20.77
CA THR A 959 31.38 24.19 19.64
C THR A 959 30.31 24.84 18.78
N SER A 960 30.56 26.04 18.28
CA SER A 960 29.68 26.76 17.35
C SER A 960 29.73 26.19 15.92
N ILE A 961 28.89 26.71 15.02
CA ILE A 961 28.99 26.47 13.57
C ILE A 961 30.33 26.98 13.03
N ALA A 962 30.71 28.21 13.38
CA ALA A 962 31.90 28.87 12.84
C ALA A 962 33.22 28.19 13.26
N GLU A 963 33.27 27.58 14.44
CA GLU A 963 34.41 26.79 14.90
C GLU A 963 34.54 25.48 14.11
N ASP A 964 33.43 24.80 13.84
CA ASP A 964 33.43 23.55 13.06
C ASP A 964 33.73 23.78 11.58
N GLU A 965 33.18 24.84 11.00
CA GLU A 965 33.58 25.28 9.65
C GLU A 965 35.06 25.70 9.60
N ASN A 966 35.69 26.05 10.72
CA ASN A 966 37.12 26.31 10.80
C ASN A 966 37.94 25.05 11.10
N LEU A 967 37.37 24.03 11.75
CA LEU A 967 37.97 22.70 11.91
C LEU A 967 37.99 21.93 10.59
N LEU A 968 36.92 21.97 9.78
CA LEU A 968 36.90 21.32 8.45
C LEU A 968 37.94 21.90 7.49
N LYS A 969 38.39 23.15 7.70
CA LYS A 969 39.49 23.80 6.94
C LYS A 969 40.89 23.38 7.40
N GLN A 970 41.01 22.61 8.49
CA GLN A 970 42.27 22.09 9.02
C GLN A 970 42.51 20.65 8.54
N ASP A 971 43.74 20.19 8.75
CA ASP A 971 44.11 18.79 8.55
C ASP A 971 43.57 17.97 9.74
N LEU A 972 42.63 17.08 9.44
CA LEU A 972 41.89 16.24 10.39
C LEU A 972 41.94 14.80 9.91
N SER A 973 41.99 13.83 10.84
CA SER A 973 41.75 12.43 10.49
C SER A 973 40.35 12.27 9.88
N GLN A 974 40.18 11.26 9.03
CA GLN A 974 38.92 10.98 8.34
C GLN A 974 37.74 10.89 9.32
N ARG A 975 37.86 10.08 10.39
CA ARG A 975 36.85 9.95 11.45
C ARG A 975 36.53 11.29 12.13
N ALA A 976 37.55 12.07 12.50
CA ALA A 976 37.35 13.39 13.08
C ALA A 976 36.63 14.35 12.12
N ARG A 977 36.96 14.32 10.82
CA ARG A 977 36.27 15.10 9.79
C ARG A 977 34.79 14.70 9.69
N MET A 978 34.49 13.41 9.69
CA MET A 978 33.12 12.90 9.57
C MET A 978 32.27 13.27 10.80
N ALA A 979 32.83 13.16 12.01
CA ALA A 979 32.18 13.60 13.24
C ALA A 979 31.88 15.12 13.25
N VAL A 980 32.77 15.94 12.67
CA VAL A 980 32.57 17.38 12.53
C VAL A 980 31.49 17.69 11.49
N VAL A 981 31.36 16.92 10.39
CA VAL A 981 30.30 17.10 9.39
C VAL A 981 28.92 16.84 10.00
N VAL A 982 28.72 15.70 10.67
CA VAL A 982 27.41 15.34 11.27
C VAL A 982 26.94 16.43 12.24
N ARG A 983 27.77 16.77 13.24
CA ARG A 983 27.41 17.77 14.25
C ARG A 983 27.28 19.20 13.70
N LEU A 984 27.88 19.49 12.55
CA LEU A 984 27.69 20.76 11.83
C LEU A 984 26.34 20.80 11.12
N GLY A 985 25.89 19.69 10.53
CA GLY A 985 24.56 19.52 9.95
C GLY A 985 23.45 19.67 10.98
N GLU A 986 23.57 18.93 12.09
CA GLU A 986 22.69 18.99 13.26
C GLU A 986 22.55 20.43 13.80
N LYS A 987 23.69 21.12 14.00
CA LYS A 987 23.70 22.53 14.44
C LYS A 987 23.11 23.50 13.41
N LYS A 988 23.29 23.26 12.11
CA LYS A 988 22.70 24.10 11.06
C LYS A 988 21.18 23.99 11.07
N LEU A 989 20.64 22.78 11.16
CA LEU A 989 19.19 22.56 11.26
C LEU A 989 18.61 23.21 12.54
N LEU A 990 19.26 23.05 13.69
CA LEU A 990 18.84 23.74 14.92
C LEU A 990 18.84 25.27 14.77
N HIS A 991 19.82 25.84 14.07
CA HIS A 991 19.87 27.28 13.80
C HIS A 991 18.79 27.75 12.81
N GLU A 992 18.49 26.95 11.77
CA GLU A 992 17.39 27.20 10.83
C GLU A 992 16.04 27.16 11.56
N ALA A 993 15.82 26.14 12.39
CA ALA A 993 14.60 25.99 13.17
C ALA A 993 14.43 27.10 14.22
N ILE A 994 15.50 27.59 14.86
CA ILE A 994 15.43 28.73 15.79
C ILE A 994 15.10 30.05 15.05
N ALA A 995 15.52 30.19 13.79
CA ALA A 995 15.33 31.42 13.03
C ALA A 995 13.85 31.70 12.69
N SER A 996 13.05 30.68 12.34
CA SER A 996 11.64 30.87 11.95
C SER A 996 10.78 31.49 13.06
N PHE A 997 10.99 31.10 14.33
CA PHE A 997 10.34 31.73 15.50
C PHE A 997 10.65 33.23 15.64
N SER A 998 11.69 33.74 14.98
CA SER A 998 12.02 35.17 14.98
C SER A 998 11.30 35.93 13.86
N GLU A 999 11.12 35.31 12.70
CA GLU A 999 10.44 35.94 11.54
C GLU A 999 8.94 36.11 11.78
N ASP A 1000 8.29 35.13 12.42
CA ASP A 1000 6.87 35.22 12.87
C ASP A 1000 6.63 36.41 13.83
N VAL A 1001 7.63 36.80 14.63
CA VAL A 1001 7.53 37.92 15.57
C VAL A 1001 7.63 39.27 14.86
N GLU A 1002 8.41 39.40 13.79
CA GLU A 1002 8.41 40.63 12.98
C GLU A 1002 7.12 40.74 12.15
N MET A 1003 6.68 39.65 11.51
CA MET A 1003 5.49 39.63 10.67
C MET A 1003 4.19 39.94 11.46
N THR A 1004 4.11 39.52 12.72
CA THR A 1004 2.98 39.87 13.61
C THR A 1004 3.01 41.32 14.13
N MET A 1005 4.15 42.01 14.10
CA MET A 1005 4.23 43.43 14.49
C MET A 1005 3.81 44.41 13.39
N GLU A 1006 3.87 44.04 12.11
CA GLU A 1006 3.39 44.92 11.03
C GLU A 1006 1.84 45.04 11.03
N ASP A 1007 1.12 43.96 11.34
CA ASP A 1007 -0.35 43.91 11.23
C ASP A 1007 -1.08 44.65 12.38
N GLU A 1008 -0.45 44.82 13.55
CA GLU A 1008 -0.99 45.69 14.63
C GLU A 1008 -0.94 47.21 14.29
N SER A 1009 -0.34 47.61 13.16
CA SER A 1009 -0.26 49.03 12.75
C SER A 1009 -1.57 49.63 12.18
N GLY A 1010 -2.64 48.83 12.06
CA GLY A 1010 -3.94 49.25 11.52
C GLY A 1010 -4.67 50.35 12.32
N PRO A 1011 -5.44 51.25 11.65
CA PRO A 1011 -5.96 52.46 12.30
C PRO A 1011 -7.10 52.20 13.30
N ALA A 1012 -6.87 52.57 14.56
CA ALA A 1012 -7.78 52.39 15.69
C ALA A 1012 -9.20 52.97 15.45
N LYS A 1013 -10.22 52.12 15.63
CA LYS A 1013 -11.64 52.50 15.50
C LYS A 1013 -12.09 53.40 16.66
N ARG A 1014 -12.69 54.55 16.31
CA ARG A 1014 -13.27 55.52 17.25
C ARG A 1014 -14.34 54.90 18.17
N THR A 1015 -14.27 55.27 19.45
CA THR A 1015 -15.33 55.05 20.44
C THR A 1015 -16.64 55.72 20.04
N LYS A 1016 -17.76 55.07 20.39
CA LYS A 1016 -19.12 55.63 20.28
C LYS A 1016 -19.70 55.79 21.69
N ARG A 1017 -20.01 57.03 22.07
CA ARG A 1017 -21.05 57.33 23.08
C ARG A 1017 -22.37 57.53 22.35
N GLY A 1018 -23.47 57.08 22.95
CA GLY A 1018 -24.82 57.13 22.38
C GLY A 1018 -25.66 56.03 23.01
#